data_AF-A0A928H686-F1
#
_entry.id   AF-A0A928H686-F1
#
_cell.length_a   1.000
_cell.length_b   1.000
_cell.length_c   1.000
_cell.angle_alpha   90.00
_cell.angle_beta   90.00
_cell.angle_gamma   90.00
#
_symmetry.space_group_name_H-M   'P 1'
#
loop_
_entity.id
_entity.type
_entity.pdbx_description
1 polymer ?
#
loop_
_entity_poly.entity_id
_entity_poly.type
_entity_poly.pdbx_seq_one_letter_code
_entity_poly.pdbx_strand_id
1 'polypeptide(L)'
;MKVCRIHIKFTFIAALLTAAGWGFADDGLRTGFAGRLPPGSVRPHGWLLRQMELQRDGLTGHAERLYDDIGRSDWLTQAGLGGEFAWERGPYYAKGLVSLAFALNDDGLKAKAARWVDAILSSQRENGDFGPKNRNWWANMIALWMLRDWQEATGDMRIMPFLERYFDYQRTEFAIYPLSAESKWAQARAGDELDVVLWLYRKTKVGKWLDFARSIASQSADWATYYRHGGDGVKDGYRSHIVNFMQGLKTPALRWLLDGDEANRTAYSSAFSPDGWPMRRCGRPDRMLNGSEPLSDASSSGGTELCAIAERILSSHVQLSVFGDVEVADDLEMVAYNSLPATLSCDGKGVRYYLMLNQPSCIDKALLFANNGSGAQVTGAACPGPHSGFGCCRSNFHLAWPKFTETMWMAREGGLVAVAYGDCKVETPVATIAESGGYPFSDRVNLTVEKAQGGIWPLFVRIPRWCSAPEVRVNGEQCQLDAVGGFRKIVREWRSGDRVTLHFPSDPVASFWANDAVCIRRGALLYAFPVEGRIRLLTQYQVPYEKRRAGERESAFPRCEIEATSPWNYALVMHPGGRIPVMKTVGSGESMRICVRAVQTTSCGWGSMRADAPGRPEDPPPSPVSAHAGCPQWLTLAPIGLTQTRITLFPWIEFPADGNTTVTPQHPQTVTTLASGSRLWDFGKDAFGWIEIESVNGGAFDLTMGELTNVCGCVTNEYKRSTIRAVRVSGTARPGRHRVEVKPDFRNTHGPDESPAIRLDPALGTVMPFRYVQEIALPPGARLVRHVVHWPIDMSAASFSCDSEALNRVWDFCKYSIWATSFAGLYVDGDRERIPYEADAYINQLGHYAIDADYRMGRRTHEYLLKFPTWPTEWKQHSIKMAWADWMWSGDVQSVRRYYDLLKGRKLHAGFPVREDGLIVSSGPARKGDRDIVDWPLPERDNFEFKKVNAVVNAFYHMNLLELADMAQAIGLKDEAAKLRADAVRVSESYERVFYDASRKVYVDGEGARNASLHANAAALAFGLVPPERKGLIAEYLDSRGMVCSVYFAQYLLEAYCRAGRADLAVKYMTSTGPRSWLGMMDFGSTITLEAWNMKAKPNQDLNHAWGSAPLNVISRFILGVTPLESGFRRISVSPQLGGLRRVDARVPTAMGAVVMSVSNGSLTLETPAPTQVVWGGKTHSVNAGKHVFEE
;
A
#
# COMPACT_ATOMS: atom_id res chain seq x y z
N MET A 1 -7.84 -31.88 -45.12
CA MET A 1 -8.17 -33.04 -44.24
C MET A 1 -7.73 -32.91 -42.76
N LYS A 2 -6.64 -32.20 -42.40
CA LYS A 2 -6.24 -32.01 -40.97
C LYS A 2 -7.17 -31.06 -40.18
N VAL A 3 -7.81 -30.08 -40.83
CA VAL A 3 -8.72 -29.11 -40.18
C VAL A 3 -10.09 -29.73 -39.83
N CYS A 4 -10.65 -30.63 -40.67
CA CYS A 4 -11.91 -31.32 -40.36
C CYS A 4 -11.81 -32.33 -39.20
N ARG A 5 -10.64 -32.95 -38.98
CA ARG A 5 -10.45 -33.90 -37.85
C ARG A 5 -10.39 -33.22 -36.48
N ILE A 6 -9.99 -31.95 -36.42
CA ILE A 6 -9.93 -31.16 -35.18
C ILE A 6 -11.34 -30.72 -34.76
N HIS A 7 -12.18 -30.33 -35.72
CA HIS A 7 -13.57 -29.92 -35.44
C HIS A 7 -14.42 -31.09 -34.90
N ILE A 8 -14.31 -32.29 -35.50
CA ILE A 8 -15.10 -33.46 -35.09
C ILE A 8 -14.73 -33.95 -33.67
N LYS A 9 -13.46 -33.83 -33.24
CA LYS A 9 -13.04 -34.19 -31.87
C LYS A 9 -13.49 -33.17 -30.82
N PHE A 10 -13.51 -31.87 -31.17
CA PHE A 10 -14.00 -30.81 -30.28
C PHE A 10 -15.50 -30.99 -29.98
N THR A 11 -16.30 -31.34 -30.98
CA THR A 11 -17.75 -31.59 -30.81
C THR A 11 -18.02 -32.83 -29.95
N PHE A 12 -17.19 -33.87 -30.03
CA PHE A 12 -17.38 -35.10 -29.25
C PHE A 12 -17.08 -34.92 -27.75
N ILE A 13 -16.04 -34.15 -27.39
CA ILE A 13 -15.73 -33.79 -26.00
C ILE A 13 -16.78 -32.80 -25.45
N ALA A 14 -17.16 -31.80 -26.25
CA ALA A 14 -18.24 -30.88 -25.88
C ALA A 14 -19.57 -31.60 -25.65
N ALA A 15 -19.89 -32.62 -26.45
CA ALA A 15 -21.08 -33.48 -26.33
C ALA A 15 -21.04 -34.40 -25.10
N LEU A 16 -19.88 -35.01 -24.78
CA LEU A 16 -19.68 -35.79 -23.55
C LEU A 16 -19.80 -34.92 -22.30
N LEU A 17 -19.34 -33.67 -22.37
CA LEU A 17 -19.48 -32.69 -21.29
C LEU A 17 -20.91 -32.16 -21.17
N THR A 18 -21.65 -31.97 -22.27
CA THR A 18 -23.09 -31.64 -22.19
C THR A 18 -23.90 -32.81 -21.66
N ALA A 19 -23.57 -34.05 -22.04
CA ALA A 19 -24.19 -35.27 -21.50
C ALA A 19 -23.85 -35.52 -20.02
N ALA A 20 -22.68 -35.07 -19.55
CA ALA A 20 -22.31 -35.05 -18.13
C ALA A 20 -22.82 -33.80 -17.38
N GLY A 21 -23.57 -32.90 -18.04
CA GLY A 21 -24.18 -31.71 -17.44
C GLY A 21 -23.27 -30.48 -17.27
N TRP A 22 -22.12 -30.43 -17.94
CA TRP A 22 -21.04 -29.45 -17.77
C TRP A 22 -20.95 -28.40 -18.91
N GLY A 23 -21.90 -28.38 -19.84
CA GLY A 23 -21.91 -27.46 -20.98
C GLY A 23 -22.79 -26.22 -20.75
N PHE A 24 -22.32 -25.06 -21.25
CA PHE A 24 -23.14 -23.84 -21.38
C PHE A 24 -24.06 -23.97 -22.59
N ALA A 25 -25.28 -24.46 -22.37
CA ALA A 25 -26.35 -24.39 -23.38
C ALA A 25 -27.07 -23.03 -23.29
N ASP A 26 -27.58 -22.53 -24.41
CA ASP A 26 -28.46 -21.35 -24.45
C ASP A 26 -29.75 -21.69 -23.67
N ASP A 27 -29.87 -21.15 -22.47
CA ASP A 27 -30.91 -21.47 -21.49
C ASP A 27 -31.75 -20.27 -21.10
N GLY A 28 -31.67 -19.17 -21.87
CA GLY A 28 -32.39 -17.92 -21.58
C GLY A 28 -31.87 -17.16 -20.36
N LEU A 29 -30.79 -17.63 -19.71
CA LEU A 29 -30.02 -16.88 -18.70
C LEU A 29 -28.77 -16.28 -19.33
N ARG A 30 -28.18 -15.30 -18.66
CA ARG A 30 -26.83 -14.85 -19.03
C ARG A 30 -25.80 -15.93 -18.74
N THR A 31 -24.81 -16.05 -19.62
CA THR A 31 -23.71 -17.00 -19.45
C THR A 31 -22.78 -16.57 -18.32
N GLY A 32 -22.59 -17.43 -17.33
CA GLY A 32 -21.57 -17.25 -16.29
C GLY A 32 -20.16 -17.60 -16.77
N PHE A 33 -19.16 -17.29 -15.95
CA PHE A 33 -17.75 -17.53 -16.23
C PHE A 33 -17.36 -19.02 -16.28
N ALA A 34 -17.82 -19.80 -15.31
CA ALA A 34 -17.45 -21.21 -15.16
C ALA A 34 -18.59 -22.05 -14.52
N GLY A 35 -18.65 -23.33 -14.89
CA GLY A 35 -19.57 -24.30 -14.30
C GLY A 35 -18.97 -24.96 -13.07
N ARG A 36 -19.76 -25.14 -12.02
CA ARG A 36 -19.34 -25.86 -10.81
C ARG A 36 -19.10 -27.34 -11.13
N LEU A 37 -18.09 -27.92 -10.49
CA LEU A 37 -17.88 -29.37 -10.51
C LEU A 37 -18.75 -30.04 -9.43
N PRO A 38 -19.23 -31.27 -9.65
CA PRO A 38 -19.94 -32.02 -8.62
C PRO A 38 -19.11 -32.17 -7.33
N PRO A 39 -19.73 -32.14 -6.13
CA PRO A 39 -19.01 -32.39 -4.89
C PRO A 39 -18.23 -33.70 -4.92
N GLY A 40 -16.98 -33.69 -4.43
CA GLY A 40 -16.06 -34.82 -4.49
C GLY A 40 -15.21 -34.92 -5.77
N SER A 41 -15.48 -34.07 -6.78
CA SER A 41 -14.61 -33.95 -7.97
C SER A 41 -13.26 -33.31 -7.62
N VAL A 42 -13.23 -32.42 -6.63
CA VAL A 42 -12.00 -31.83 -6.08
C VAL A 42 -11.80 -32.36 -4.67
N ARG A 43 -10.71 -33.07 -4.45
CA ARG A 43 -10.38 -33.66 -3.14
C ARG A 43 -9.14 -33.01 -2.56
N PRO A 44 -9.10 -32.75 -1.25
CA PRO A 44 -7.94 -32.13 -0.62
C PRO A 44 -6.76 -33.11 -0.59
N HIS A 45 -5.54 -32.57 -0.61
CA HIS A 45 -4.30 -33.32 -0.42
C HIS A 45 -3.37 -32.55 0.51
N GLY A 46 -2.22 -33.12 0.87
CA GLY A 46 -1.19 -32.45 1.67
C GLY A 46 -1.73 -31.79 2.95
N TRP A 47 -1.42 -30.51 3.14
CA TRP A 47 -1.83 -29.76 4.34
C TRP A 47 -3.35 -29.56 4.43
N LEU A 48 -4.04 -29.43 3.28
CA LEU A 48 -5.48 -29.18 3.22
C LEU A 48 -6.27 -30.44 3.62
N LEU A 49 -5.79 -31.62 3.22
CA LEU A 49 -6.35 -32.90 3.65
C LEU A 49 -6.31 -33.01 5.17
N ARG A 50 -5.16 -32.66 5.76
CA ARG A 50 -5.00 -32.69 7.22
C ARG A 50 -6.01 -31.81 7.96
N GLN A 51 -6.33 -30.62 7.43
CA GLN A 51 -7.35 -29.76 8.03
C GLN A 51 -8.74 -30.39 8.01
N MET A 52 -9.13 -31.02 6.91
CA MET A 52 -10.41 -31.70 6.81
C MET A 52 -10.49 -32.98 7.65
N GLU A 53 -9.39 -33.73 7.78
CA GLU A 53 -9.32 -34.86 8.71
C GLU A 53 -9.50 -34.42 10.16
N LEU A 54 -8.83 -33.33 10.59
CA LEU A 54 -9.05 -32.75 11.93
C LEU A 54 -10.51 -32.35 12.13
N GLN A 55 -11.15 -31.81 11.08
CA GLN A 55 -12.55 -31.45 11.11
C GLN A 55 -13.47 -32.69 11.22
N ARG A 56 -13.15 -33.81 10.54
CA ARG A 56 -13.84 -35.10 10.65
C ARG A 56 -13.67 -35.69 12.04
N ASP A 57 -12.42 -35.83 12.50
CA ASP A 57 -12.06 -36.49 13.75
C ASP A 57 -12.43 -35.64 14.99
N GLY A 58 -12.63 -34.33 14.77
CA GLY A 58 -13.07 -33.37 15.77
C GLY A 58 -14.56 -33.05 15.67
N LEU A 59 -14.88 -31.76 15.59
CA LEU A 59 -16.25 -31.28 15.79
C LEU A 59 -17.29 -31.83 14.79
N THR A 60 -16.94 -32.08 13.52
CA THR A 60 -17.95 -32.50 12.51
C THR A 60 -18.37 -33.95 12.69
N GLY A 61 -17.42 -34.87 12.90
CA GLY A 61 -17.73 -36.28 13.13
C GLY A 61 -18.48 -36.51 14.45
N HIS A 62 -18.29 -35.62 15.42
CA HIS A 62 -18.88 -35.73 16.75
C HIS A 62 -20.08 -34.80 17.01
N ALA A 63 -20.50 -33.95 16.07
CA ALA A 63 -21.56 -32.96 16.27
C ALA A 63 -22.91 -33.56 16.74
N GLU A 64 -23.40 -34.64 16.10
CA GLU A 64 -24.63 -35.33 16.54
C GLU A 64 -24.53 -35.82 17.99
N ARG A 65 -23.33 -36.23 18.42
CA ARG A 65 -23.08 -36.62 19.80
C ARG A 65 -22.95 -35.40 20.70
N LEU A 66 -22.40 -34.27 20.27
CA LEU A 66 -22.10 -33.11 21.14
C LEU A 66 -23.29 -32.17 21.32
N TYR A 67 -24.19 -32.10 20.34
CA TYR A 67 -25.24 -31.09 20.28
C TYR A 67 -26.62 -31.72 20.09
N ASP A 68 -27.52 -31.50 21.05
CA ASP A 68 -28.88 -32.08 21.01
C ASP A 68 -29.73 -31.48 19.88
N ASP A 69 -29.54 -30.21 19.57
CA ASP A 69 -30.16 -29.49 18.45
C ASP A 69 -29.71 -29.99 17.06
N ILE A 70 -28.70 -30.87 17.02
CA ILE A 70 -28.26 -31.60 15.82
C ILE A 70 -28.64 -33.08 15.94
N GLY A 71 -28.12 -33.81 16.94
CA GLY A 71 -28.32 -35.26 17.05
C GLY A 71 -29.76 -35.69 17.33
N ARG A 72 -30.58 -34.79 17.88
CA ARG A 72 -32.01 -34.98 18.14
C ARG A 72 -32.87 -33.96 17.38
N SER A 73 -32.30 -33.36 16.32
CA SER A 73 -33.00 -32.39 15.49
C SER A 73 -34.30 -32.97 14.94
N ASP A 74 -35.34 -32.13 14.81
CA ASP A 74 -36.62 -32.53 14.24
C ASP A 74 -36.52 -32.81 12.74
N TRP A 75 -35.51 -32.26 12.07
CA TRP A 75 -35.16 -32.58 10.69
C TRP A 75 -34.67 -34.03 10.52
N LEU A 76 -34.13 -34.64 11.59
CA LEU A 76 -33.59 -35.99 11.59
C LEU A 76 -34.54 -37.00 12.25
N THR A 77 -35.19 -36.61 13.36
CA THR A 77 -35.94 -37.53 14.23
C THR A 77 -37.45 -37.32 14.20
N GLN A 78 -37.92 -36.14 13.78
CA GLN A 78 -39.32 -35.72 13.84
C GLN A 78 -39.98 -35.80 15.24
N ALA A 79 -39.17 -35.92 16.30
CA ALA A 79 -39.64 -36.27 17.63
C ALA A 79 -39.97 -35.05 18.53
N GLY A 80 -39.66 -33.82 18.11
CA GLY A 80 -39.84 -32.61 18.92
C GLY A 80 -38.79 -32.47 20.03
N LEU A 81 -37.63 -33.11 19.87
CA LEU A 81 -36.65 -33.33 20.95
C LEU A 81 -35.39 -32.48 20.84
N GLY A 82 -35.23 -31.70 19.77
CA GLY A 82 -34.03 -30.90 19.49
C GLY A 82 -33.97 -29.54 20.23
N GLY A 83 -35.06 -29.12 20.87
CA GLY A 83 -35.12 -27.82 21.57
C GLY A 83 -35.26 -26.60 20.64
N GLU A 84 -35.19 -25.41 21.22
CA GLU A 84 -35.61 -24.13 20.62
C GLU A 84 -34.90 -23.77 19.29
N PHE A 85 -33.64 -24.17 19.10
CA PHE A 85 -32.84 -23.79 17.92
C PHE A 85 -32.62 -24.91 16.91
N ALA A 86 -33.24 -26.08 17.11
CA ALA A 86 -33.07 -27.23 16.21
C ALA A 86 -33.61 -26.99 14.80
N TRP A 87 -34.52 -26.03 14.63
CA TRP A 87 -35.12 -25.68 13.34
C TRP A 87 -34.08 -25.15 12.34
N GLU A 88 -33.02 -24.44 12.76
CA GLU A 88 -31.96 -23.95 11.86
C GLU A 88 -30.66 -24.77 11.91
N ARG A 89 -30.26 -25.27 13.08
CA ARG A 89 -28.91 -25.80 13.31
C ARG A 89 -28.66 -27.16 12.65
N GLY A 90 -29.66 -28.03 12.64
CA GLY A 90 -29.59 -29.33 11.96
C GLY A 90 -29.26 -29.20 10.47
N PRO A 91 -30.05 -28.43 9.68
CA PRO A 91 -29.77 -28.20 8.26
C PRO A 91 -28.39 -27.60 7.98
N TYR A 92 -27.93 -26.64 8.79
CA TYR A 92 -26.57 -26.08 8.64
C TYR A 92 -25.49 -27.15 8.77
N TYR A 93 -25.58 -27.98 9.82
CA TYR A 93 -24.66 -29.10 10.02
C TYR A 93 -24.70 -30.06 8.83
N ALA A 94 -25.90 -30.48 8.42
CA ALA A 94 -26.09 -31.49 7.39
C ALA A 94 -25.55 -31.03 6.02
N LYS A 95 -25.71 -29.74 5.67
CA LYS A 95 -25.11 -29.11 4.48
C LYS A 95 -23.57 -29.21 4.48
N GLY A 96 -22.94 -28.89 5.61
CA GLY A 96 -21.48 -29.03 5.76
C GLY A 96 -21.01 -30.49 5.77
N LEU A 97 -21.77 -31.38 6.41
CA LEU A 97 -21.50 -32.81 6.48
C LEU A 97 -21.46 -33.46 5.09
N VAL A 98 -22.44 -33.16 4.23
CA VAL A 98 -22.46 -33.64 2.83
C VAL A 98 -21.18 -33.22 2.11
N SER A 99 -20.84 -31.92 2.18
CA SER A 99 -19.67 -31.38 1.50
C SER A 99 -18.37 -32.05 1.98
N LEU A 100 -18.20 -32.23 3.30
CA LEU A 100 -17.02 -32.89 3.88
C LEU A 100 -16.95 -34.38 3.51
N ALA A 101 -18.08 -35.09 3.53
CA ALA A 101 -18.14 -36.51 3.23
C ALA A 101 -17.63 -36.83 1.81
N PHE A 102 -18.01 -36.01 0.83
CA PHE A 102 -17.57 -36.18 -0.56
C PHE A 102 -16.16 -35.63 -0.80
N ALA A 103 -15.77 -34.53 -0.16
CA ALA A 103 -14.40 -34.02 -0.24
C ALA A 103 -13.37 -35.05 0.25
N LEU A 104 -13.63 -35.71 1.38
CA LEU A 104 -12.77 -36.77 1.92
C LEU A 104 -12.99 -38.15 1.31
N ASN A 105 -14.06 -38.32 0.52
CA ASN A 105 -14.53 -39.63 0.06
C ASN A 105 -14.70 -40.63 1.22
N ASP A 106 -15.26 -40.18 2.35
CA ASP A 106 -15.34 -40.94 3.60
C ASP A 106 -16.70 -41.66 3.73
N ASP A 107 -16.70 -42.99 3.70
CA ASP A 107 -17.93 -43.78 3.67
C ASP A 107 -18.75 -43.69 4.97
N GLY A 108 -18.09 -43.50 6.12
CA GLY A 108 -18.77 -43.30 7.40
C GLY A 108 -19.53 -41.96 7.44
N LEU A 109 -18.90 -40.89 6.96
CA LEU A 109 -19.57 -39.60 6.82
C LEU A 109 -20.68 -39.62 5.77
N LYS A 110 -20.48 -40.30 4.63
CA LYS A 110 -21.53 -40.46 3.60
C LYS A 110 -22.75 -41.19 4.15
N ALA A 111 -22.55 -42.26 4.91
CA ALA A 111 -23.66 -42.99 5.54
C ALA A 111 -24.42 -42.10 6.54
N LYS A 112 -23.71 -41.26 7.30
CA LYS A 112 -24.34 -40.27 8.18
C LYS A 112 -25.13 -39.23 7.38
N ALA A 113 -24.56 -38.69 6.31
CA ALA A 113 -25.23 -37.72 5.44
C ALA A 113 -26.49 -38.32 4.79
N ALA A 114 -26.44 -39.57 4.32
CA ALA A 114 -27.58 -40.28 3.76
C ALA A 114 -28.76 -40.33 4.73
N ARG A 115 -28.52 -40.61 6.03
CA ARG A 115 -29.58 -40.59 7.07
C ARG A 115 -30.32 -39.25 7.14
N TRP A 116 -29.59 -38.15 7.03
CA TRP A 116 -30.19 -36.81 7.01
C TRP A 116 -31.00 -36.58 5.74
N VAL A 117 -30.46 -36.96 4.57
CA VAL A 117 -31.18 -36.87 3.29
C VAL A 117 -32.47 -37.66 3.34
N ASP A 118 -32.42 -38.92 3.78
CA ASP A 118 -33.58 -39.80 3.86
C ASP A 118 -34.65 -39.23 4.80
N ALA A 119 -34.25 -38.71 5.98
CA ALA A 119 -35.18 -38.09 6.93
C ALA A 119 -35.85 -36.81 6.39
N ILE A 120 -35.11 -36.00 5.63
CA ILE A 120 -35.65 -34.80 4.98
C ILE A 120 -36.64 -35.21 3.88
N LEU A 121 -36.26 -36.15 3.00
CA LEU A 121 -37.13 -36.62 1.93
C LEU A 121 -38.41 -37.26 2.47
N SER A 122 -38.32 -38.04 3.55
CA SER A 122 -39.48 -38.67 4.19
C SER A 122 -40.39 -37.70 4.93
N SER A 123 -39.98 -36.44 5.11
CA SER A 123 -40.79 -35.42 5.77
C SER A 123 -41.76 -34.68 4.83
N GLN A 124 -41.72 -34.96 3.52
CA GLN A 124 -42.57 -34.29 2.55
C GLN A 124 -44.04 -34.68 2.75
N ARG A 125 -44.88 -33.66 2.94
CA ARG A 125 -46.33 -33.77 3.12
C ARG A 125 -47.03 -33.88 1.77
N GLU A 126 -48.32 -34.22 1.77
CA GLU A 126 -49.11 -34.40 0.53
C GLU A 126 -49.16 -33.13 -0.33
N ASN A 127 -49.27 -31.96 0.30
CA ASN A 127 -49.30 -30.66 -0.39
C ASN A 127 -47.94 -30.21 -0.96
N GLY A 128 -46.84 -30.92 -0.69
CA GLY A 128 -45.48 -30.62 -1.19
C GLY A 128 -44.56 -29.95 -0.17
N ASP A 129 -45.09 -29.44 0.94
CA ASP A 129 -44.32 -28.88 2.06
C ASP A 129 -43.45 -29.95 2.75
N PHE A 130 -42.36 -29.57 3.42
CA PHE A 130 -41.47 -30.53 4.09
C PHE A 130 -40.76 -29.95 5.33
N GLY A 131 -40.17 -30.84 6.12
CA GLY A 131 -39.40 -30.52 7.32
C GLY A 131 -40.21 -30.56 8.61
N PRO A 132 -39.75 -29.88 9.67
CA PRO A 132 -40.44 -29.77 10.95
C PRO A 132 -41.85 -29.18 10.85
N LYS A 133 -42.68 -29.36 11.89
CA LYS A 133 -44.09 -28.91 11.90
C LYS A 133 -44.25 -27.40 11.73
N ASN A 134 -43.38 -26.61 12.35
CA ASN A 134 -43.38 -25.16 12.21
C ASN A 134 -42.59 -24.78 10.96
N ARG A 135 -43.29 -24.31 9.93
CA ARG A 135 -42.71 -23.87 8.66
C ARG A 135 -41.74 -22.69 8.88
N ASN A 136 -40.62 -22.71 8.16
CA ASN A 136 -39.65 -21.62 8.13
C ASN A 136 -38.87 -21.65 6.79
N TRP A 137 -39.19 -20.73 5.87
CA TRP A 137 -38.58 -20.63 4.54
C TRP A 137 -37.07 -20.67 4.64
N TRP A 138 -36.45 -19.88 5.52
CA TRP A 138 -34.99 -19.84 5.67
C TRP A 138 -34.39 -21.24 5.96
N ALA A 139 -34.92 -21.99 6.93
CA ALA A 139 -34.40 -23.32 7.23
C ALA A 139 -34.57 -24.30 6.05
N ASN A 140 -35.70 -24.21 5.34
CA ASN A 140 -35.91 -24.97 4.11
C ASN A 140 -34.84 -24.61 3.05
N MET A 141 -34.48 -23.33 2.85
CA MET A 141 -33.43 -22.93 1.89
C MET A 141 -32.09 -23.67 2.12
N ILE A 142 -31.72 -23.86 3.39
CA ILE A 142 -30.47 -24.57 3.75
C ILE A 142 -30.58 -26.05 3.40
N ALA A 143 -31.71 -26.69 3.73
CA ALA A 143 -31.97 -28.09 3.42
C ALA A 143 -32.00 -28.35 1.90
N LEU A 144 -32.60 -27.45 1.12
CA LEU A 144 -32.64 -27.55 -0.35
C LEU A 144 -31.22 -27.51 -0.95
N TRP A 145 -30.34 -26.67 -0.41
CA TRP A 145 -28.95 -26.60 -0.84
C TRP A 145 -28.22 -27.93 -0.56
N MET A 146 -28.43 -28.51 0.62
CA MET A 146 -27.88 -29.83 0.96
C MET A 146 -28.37 -30.91 -0.02
N LEU A 147 -29.67 -30.95 -0.33
CA LEU A 147 -30.24 -31.91 -1.27
C LEU A 147 -29.68 -31.73 -2.69
N ARG A 148 -29.50 -30.48 -3.14
CA ARG A 148 -28.84 -30.19 -4.42
C ARG A 148 -27.43 -30.78 -4.48
N ASP A 149 -26.62 -30.53 -3.45
CA ASP A 149 -25.24 -31.04 -3.38
C ASP A 149 -25.21 -32.58 -3.34
N TRP A 150 -26.14 -33.20 -2.61
CA TRP A 150 -26.28 -34.66 -2.60
C TRP A 150 -26.68 -35.21 -3.97
N GLN A 151 -27.62 -34.57 -4.67
CA GLN A 151 -28.05 -34.98 -6.00
C GLN A 151 -26.87 -34.92 -6.98
N GLU A 152 -26.11 -33.83 -6.97
CA GLU A 152 -24.93 -33.67 -7.84
C GLU A 152 -23.86 -34.72 -7.54
N ALA A 153 -23.64 -35.06 -6.26
CA ALA A 153 -22.62 -36.01 -5.86
C ALA A 153 -22.99 -37.48 -6.11
N THR A 154 -24.28 -37.84 -6.03
CA THR A 154 -24.73 -39.24 -6.02
C THR A 154 -25.62 -39.64 -7.19
N GLY A 155 -26.25 -38.67 -7.86
CA GLY A 155 -27.29 -38.92 -8.84
C GLY A 155 -28.63 -39.40 -8.24
N ASP A 156 -28.90 -39.16 -6.95
CA ASP A 156 -30.13 -39.61 -6.29
C ASP A 156 -31.39 -39.08 -6.99
N MET A 157 -32.08 -39.97 -7.70
CA MET A 157 -33.22 -39.66 -8.55
C MET A 157 -34.46 -39.23 -7.76
N ARG A 158 -34.49 -39.44 -6.43
CA ARG A 158 -35.62 -39.02 -5.57
C ARG A 158 -35.69 -37.51 -5.39
N ILE A 159 -34.58 -36.81 -5.55
CA ILE A 159 -34.46 -35.40 -5.20
C ILE A 159 -35.15 -34.49 -6.21
N MET A 160 -35.05 -34.78 -7.51
CA MET A 160 -35.63 -33.92 -8.54
C MET A 160 -37.17 -33.80 -8.37
N PRO A 161 -37.94 -34.91 -8.28
CA PRO A 161 -39.39 -34.80 -8.04
C PRO A 161 -39.75 -34.17 -6.70
N PHE A 162 -38.93 -34.39 -5.66
CA PHE A 162 -39.12 -33.76 -4.35
C PHE A 162 -39.04 -32.23 -4.45
N LEU A 163 -38.01 -31.71 -5.13
CA LEU A 163 -37.82 -30.28 -5.33
C LEU A 163 -38.95 -29.66 -6.16
N GLU A 164 -39.35 -30.33 -7.25
CA GLU A 164 -40.45 -29.85 -8.09
C GLU A 164 -41.76 -29.72 -7.30
N ARG A 165 -42.11 -30.73 -6.48
CA ARG A 165 -43.30 -30.67 -5.61
C ARG A 165 -43.22 -29.55 -4.58
N TYR A 166 -42.06 -29.36 -3.96
CA TYR A 166 -41.88 -28.30 -2.98
C TYR A 166 -41.95 -26.92 -3.61
N PHE A 167 -41.32 -26.70 -4.76
CA PHE A 167 -41.36 -25.40 -5.44
C PHE A 167 -42.74 -25.09 -6.02
N ASP A 168 -43.52 -26.09 -6.45
CA ASP A 168 -44.92 -25.88 -6.82
C ASP A 168 -45.77 -25.44 -5.61
N TYR A 169 -45.57 -26.09 -4.44
CA TYR A 169 -46.17 -25.67 -3.18
C TYR A 169 -45.80 -24.23 -2.84
N GLN A 170 -44.50 -23.94 -2.80
CA GLN A 170 -43.96 -22.65 -2.40
C GLN A 170 -44.37 -21.52 -3.34
N ARG A 171 -44.38 -21.75 -4.65
CA ARG A 171 -44.87 -20.77 -5.65
C ARG A 171 -46.33 -20.38 -5.40
N THR A 172 -47.15 -21.33 -4.95
CA THR A 172 -48.55 -21.08 -4.61
C THR A 172 -48.66 -20.30 -3.30
N GLU A 173 -47.90 -20.69 -2.28
CA GLU A 173 -47.89 -20.04 -0.96
C GLU A 173 -47.32 -18.62 -1.00
N PHE A 174 -46.34 -18.32 -1.85
CA PHE A 174 -45.70 -17.00 -1.97
C PHE A 174 -46.68 -15.88 -2.32
N ALA A 175 -47.83 -16.19 -2.93
CA ALA A 175 -48.87 -15.22 -3.22
C ALA A 175 -49.55 -14.68 -1.93
N ILE A 176 -49.56 -15.46 -0.85
CA ILE A 176 -50.24 -15.14 0.41
C ILE A 176 -49.29 -15.04 1.62
N TYR A 177 -48.11 -15.65 1.53
CA TYR A 177 -47.09 -15.64 2.57
C TYR A 177 -45.69 -15.44 1.96
N PRO A 178 -45.40 -14.23 1.44
CA PRO A 178 -44.12 -13.90 0.82
C PRO A 178 -42.97 -13.90 1.85
N LEU A 179 -41.72 -13.87 1.37
CA LEU A 179 -40.53 -13.88 2.24
C LEU A 179 -40.57 -12.78 3.31
N SER A 180 -41.05 -11.58 2.96
CA SER A 180 -41.19 -10.45 3.89
C SER A 180 -42.23 -10.68 4.98
N ALA A 181 -43.24 -11.51 4.73
CA ALA A 181 -44.29 -11.84 5.71
C ALA A 181 -43.80 -12.89 6.72
N GLU A 182 -42.83 -13.74 6.33
CA GLU A 182 -42.12 -14.59 7.29
C GLU A 182 -41.11 -13.78 8.11
N SER A 183 -40.08 -13.24 7.45
CA SER A 183 -39.05 -12.47 8.13
C SER A 183 -38.18 -11.70 7.15
N LYS A 184 -37.66 -10.55 7.58
CA LYS A 184 -36.59 -9.85 6.85
C LYS A 184 -35.33 -10.71 6.68
N TRP A 185 -35.12 -11.71 7.55
CA TRP A 185 -34.03 -12.68 7.45
C TRP A 185 -34.18 -13.59 6.24
N ALA A 186 -35.40 -14.06 5.96
CA ALA A 186 -35.71 -14.85 4.76
C ALA A 186 -35.43 -14.03 3.48
N GLN A 187 -35.80 -12.74 3.46
CA GLN A 187 -35.46 -11.85 2.33
C GLN A 187 -33.95 -11.67 2.14
N ALA A 188 -33.21 -11.52 3.23
CA ALA A 188 -31.74 -11.36 3.20
C ALA A 188 -31.07 -12.58 2.56
N ARG A 189 -31.59 -13.78 2.86
CA ARG A 189 -30.98 -15.07 2.55
C ARG A 189 -31.53 -15.77 1.31
N ALA A 190 -32.52 -15.18 0.64
CA ALA A 190 -33.16 -15.67 -0.58
C ALA A 190 -32.19 -16.15 -1.68
N GLY A 191 -30.96 -15.63 -1.71
CA GLY A 191 -29.90 -16.10 -2.60
C GLY A 191 -29.54 -17.59 -2.45
N ASP A 192 -29.74 -18.19 -1.27
CA ASP A 192 -29.52 -19.63 -1.08
C ASP A 192 -30.52 -20.47 -1.88
N GLU A 193 -31.80 -20.10 -1.83
CA GLU A 193 -32.85 -20.77 -2.58
C GLU A 193 -32.79 -20.47 -4.07
N LEU A 194 -32.51 -19.21 -4.43
CA LEU A 194 -32.39 -18.79 -5.82
C LEU A 194 -31.36 -19.61 -6.59
N ASP A 195 -30.24 -19.98 -5.95
CA ASP A 195 -29.23 -20.85 -6.54
C ASP A 195 -29.78 -22.25 -6.88
N VAL A 196 -30.55 -22.84 -5.96
CA VAL A 196 -31.15 -24.18 -6.14
C VAL A 196 -32.22 -24.17 -7.22
N VAL A 197 -33.07 -23.16 -7.28
CA VAL A 197 -34.11 -23.04 -8.32
C VAL A 197 -33.49 -22.83 -9.70
N LEU A 198 -32.47 -21.98 -9.81
CA LEU A 198 -31.73 -21.79 -11.07
C LEU A 198 -31.02 -23.07 -11.51
N TRP A 199 -30.48 -23.83 -10.56
CA TRP A 199 -29.91 -25.14 -10.82
C TRP A 199 -30.96 -26.14 -11.34
N LEU A 200 -32.13 -26.22 -10.70
CA LEU A 200 -33.22 -27.10 -11.13
C LEU A 200 -33.69 -26.73 -12.55
N TYR A 201 -33.86 -25.44 -12.82
CA TYR A 201 -34.19 -24.94 -14.15
C TYR A 201 -33.15 -25.37 -15.19
N ARG A 202 -31.85 -25.26 -14.88
CA ARG A 202 -30.79 -25.68 -15.81
C ARG A 202 -30.84 -27.17 -16.14
N LYS A 203 -31.20 -28.02 -15.17
CA LYS A 203 -31.32 -29.48 -15.35
C LYS A 203 -32.59 -29.87 -16.11
N THR A 204 -33.71 -29.22 -15.84
CA THR A 204 -35.04 -29.63 -16.34
C THR A 204 -35.50 -28.85 -17.58
N LYS A 205 -35.03 -27.62 -17.75
CA LYS A 205 -35.46 -26.64 -18.77
C LYS A 205 -36.95 -26.31 -18.74
N VAL A 206 -37.63 -26.52 -17.60
CA VAL A 206 -39.06 -26.20 -17.45
C VAL A 206 -39.23 -24.72 -17.10
N GLY A 207 -39.90 -23.96 -17.98
CA GLY A 207 -40.02 -22.50 -17.89
C GLY A 207 -40.59 -21.95 -16.57
N LYS A 208 -41.53 -22.66 -15.93
CA LYS A 208 -42.13 -22.22 -14.66
C LYS A 208 -41.11 -22.03 -13.52
N TRP A 209 -39.98 -22.74 -13.57
CA TRP A 209 -38.90 -22.58 -12.59
C TRP A 209 -38.09 -21.30 -12.81
N LEU A 210 -37.96 -20.84 -14.05
CA LEU A 210 -37.37 -19.53 -14.34
C LEU A 210 -38.27 -18.39 -13.85
N ASP A 211 -39.59 -18.51 -14.07
CA ASP A 211 -40.55 -17.54 -13.54
C ASP A 211 -40.53 -17.50 -12.01
N PHE A 212 -40.43 -18.67 -11.37
CA PHE A 212 -40.30 -18.76 -9.92
C PHE A 212 -38.99 -18.15 -9.40
N ALA A 213 -37.86 -18.37 -10.09
CA ALA A 213 -36.59 -17.71 -9.78
C ALA A 213 -36.70 -16.17 -9.83
N ARG A 214 -37.42 -15.63 -10.83
CA ARG A 214 -37.70 -14.18 -10.91
C ARG A 214 -38.56 -13.69 -9.74
N SER A 215 -39.55 -14.47 -9.31
CA SER A 215 -40.35 -14.17 -8.12
C SER A 215 -39.53 -14.14 -6.83
N ILE A 216 -38.62 -15.10 -6.63
CA ILE A 216 -37.69 -15.09 -5.48
C ILE A 216 -36.79 -13.86 -5.54
N ALA A 217 -36.20 -13.57 -6.71
CA ALA A 217 -35.34 -12.42 -6.92
C ALA A 217 -36.03 -11.08 -6.58
N SER A 218 -37.30 -10.92 -6.95
CA SER A 218 -38.07 -9.70 -6.63
C SER A 218 -38.40 -9.55 -5.14
N GLN A 219 -38.42 -10.65 -4.38
CA GLN A 219 -38.67 -10.63 -2.94
C GLN A 219 -37.38 -10.56 -2.10
N SER A 220 -36.22 -10.76 -2.73
CA SER A 220 -34.89 -10.72 -2.09
C SER A 220 -34.51 -9.31 -1.63
N ALA A 221 -33.64 -9.23 -0.62
CA ALA A 221 -33.11 -7.95 -0.18
C ALA A 221 -32.29 -7.26 -1.29
N ASP A 222 -32.41 -5.94 -1.39
CA ASP A 222 -31.62 -5.13 -2.32
C ASP A 222 -30.19 -4.94 -1.79
N TRP A 223 -29.38 -5.97 -2.03
CA TRP A 223 -27.97 -6.03 -1.65
C TRP A 223 -27.10 -5.11 -2.50
N ALA A 224 -27.39 -4.96 -3.79
CA ALA A 224 -26.60 -4.12 -4.70
C ALA A 224 -26.58 -2.65 -4.25
N THR A 225 -27.75 -2.11 -3.91
CA THR A 225 -27.85 -0.74 -3.36
C THR A 225 -27.17 -0.63 -2.00
N TYR A 226 -27.39 -1.61 -1.11
CA TYR A 226 -26.81 -1.59 0.24
C TYR A 226 -25.27 -1.62 0.21
N TYR A 227 -24.67 -2.46 -0.63
CA TYR A 227 -23.22 -2.54 -0.77
C TYR A 227 -22.60 -1.24 -1.29
N ARG A 228 -23.34 -0.47 -2.10
CA ARG A 228 -22.85 0.80 -2.65
C ARG A 228 -23.06 1.98 -1.71
N HIS A 229 -24.22 2.05 -1.04
CA HIS A 229 -24.66 3.27 -0.35
C HIS A 229 -24.89 3.10 1.16
N GLY A 230 -24.84 1.88 1.67
CA GLY A 230 -25.26 1.57 3.03
C GLY A 230 -26.78 1.62 3.17
N GLY A 231 -27.26 1.70 4.40
CA GLY A 231 -28.68 1.76 4.71
C GLY A 231 -28.97 2.40 6.06
N ASP A 232 -30.25 2.54 6.37
CA ASP A 232 -30.72 3.08 7.64
C ASP A 232 -30.53 2.01 8.73
N GLY A 233 -29.71 2.31 9.75
CA GLY A 233 -29.32 1.33 10.77
C GLY A 233 -30.49 0.70 11.55
N VAL A 234 -31.65 1.37 11.61
CA VAL A 234 -32.86 0.86 12.28
C VAL A 234 -33.68 -0.01 11.32
N LYS A 235 -33.88 0.45 10.07
CA LYS A 235 -34.70 -0.28 9.09
C LYS A 235 -33.97 -1.48 8.47
N ASP A 236 -32.64 -1.38 8.39
CA ASP A 236 -31.73 -2.30 7.70
C ASP A 236 -30.83 -3.11 8.64
N GLY A 237 -31.19 -3.21 9.92
CA GLY A 237 -30.43 -3.98 10.91
C GLY A 237 -30.18 -5.44 10.51
N TYR A 238 -31.06 -6.04 9.70
CA TYR A 238 -30.88 -7.40 9.18
C TYR A 238 -29.82 -7.48 8.07
N ARG A 239 -29.57 -6.39 7.32
CA ARG A 239 -28.51 -6.29 6.31
C ARG A 239 -27.16 -5.92 6.93
N SER A 240 -27.18 -5.19 8.04
CA SER A 240 -25.98 -4.92 8.84
C SER A 240 -25.55 -6.11 9.68
N HIS A 241 -26.38 -7.15 9.86
CA HIS A 241 -25.93 -8.40 10.47
C HIS A 241 -24.79 -9.02 9.64
N ILE A 242 -23.59 -9.16 10.21
CA ILE A 242 -22.37 -9.50 9.45
C ILE A 242 -22.49 -10.81 8.68
N VAL A 243 -23.18 -11.82 9.24
CA VAL A 243 -23.38 -13.09 8.54
C VAL A 243 -24.30 -12.93 7.34
N ASN A 244 -25.39 -12.16 7.48
CA ASN A 244 -26.27 -11.87 6.35
C ASN A 244 -25.54 -11.01 5.30
N PHE A 245 -24.71 -10.07 5.73
CA PHE A 245 -23.90 -9.27 4.83
C PHE A 245 -22.99 -10.13 3.95
N MET A 246 -22.29 -11.11 4.55
CA MET A 246 -21.38 -12.00 3.82
C MET A 246 -22.13 -13.05 2.99
N GLN A 247 -23.25 -13.56 3.49
CA GLN A 247 -24.12 -14.48 2.76
C GLN A 247 -24.76 -13.79 1.55
N GLY A 248 -25.22 -12.55 1.72
CA GLY A 248 -25.92 -11.78 0.70
C GLY A 248 -25.10 -11.51 -0.55
N LEU A 249 -23.77 -11.64 -0.47
CA LEU A 249 -22.86 -11.38 -1.57
C LEU A 249 -23.15 -12.26 -2.78
N LYS A 250 -23.71 -13.46 -2.61
CA LYS A 250 -24.09 -14.31 -3.76
C LYS A 250 -25.30 -13.78 -4.53
N THR A 251 -26.20 -13.06 -3.86
CA THR A 251 -27.50 -12.65 -4.40
C THR A 251 -27.36 -11.75 -5.64
N PRO A 252 -26.53 -10.68 -5.65
CA PRO A 252 -26.30 -9.90 -6.87
C PRO A 252 -25.83 -10.73 -8.06
N ALA A 253 -24.90 -11.67 -7.88
CA ALA A 253 -24.44 -12.52 -8.99
C ALA A 253 -25.58 -13.38 -9.57
N LEU A 254 -26.42 -13.96 -8.71
CA LEU A 254 -27.56 -14.77 -9.14
C LEU A 254 -28.63 -13.92 -9.83
N ARG A 255 -28.88 -12.69 -9.36
CA ARG A 255 -29.81 -11.75 -10.01
C ARG A 255 -29.30 -11.30 -11.37
N TRP A 256 -28.01 -11.00 -11.50
CA TRP A 256 -27.40 -10.64 -12.77
C TRP A 256 -27.59 -11.71 -13.86
N LEU A 257 -27.59 -12.99 -13.49
CA LEU A 257 -27.91 -14.08 -14.44
C LEU A 257 -29.33 -13.97 -15.02
N LEU A 258 -30.28 -13.42 -14.26
CA LEU A 258 -31.69 -13.25 -14.63
C LEU A 258 -31.97 -11.97 -15.41
N ASP A 259 -31.35 -10.85 -15.02
CA ASP A 259 -31.68 -9.50 -15.50
C ASP A 259 -30.53 -8.80 -16.24
N GLY A 260 -29.28 -9.07 -15.88
CA GLY A 260 -28.10 -8.39 -16.39
C GLY A 260 -27.85 -6.99 -15.87
N ASP A 261 -28.49 -6.61 -14.76
CA ASP A 261 -28.35 -5.27 -14.21
C ASP A 261 -26.90 -5.03 -13.76
N GLU A 262 -26.28 -3.97 -14.30
CA GLU A 262 -24.90 -3.61 -13.99
C GLU A 262 -24.71 -3.24 -12.51
N ALA A 263 -25.77 -2.80 -11.82
CA ALA A 263 -25.74 -2.57 -10.39
C ALA A 263 -25.41 -3.86 -9.62
N ASN A 264 -25.90 -5.01 -10.10
CA ASN A 264 -25.61 -6.34 -9.53
C ASN A 264 -24.17 -6.79 -9.85
N ARG A 265 -23.69 -6.54 -11.08
CA ARG A 265 -22.33 -6.87 -11.53
C ARG A 265 -21.23 -6.20 -10.70
N THR A 266 -21.47 -4.94 -10.33
CA THR A 266 -20.50 -4.09 -9.61
C THR A 266 -20.69 -4.09 -8.09
N ALA A 267 -21.63 -4.88 -7.58
CA ALA A 267 -22.01 -4.87 -6.17
C ALA A 267 -20.85 -5.28 -5.24
N TYR A 268 -20.10 -6.32 -5.62
CA TYR A 268 -18.95 -6.79 -4.84
C TYR A 268 -17.85 -5.74 -4.75
N SER A 269 -17.42 -5.18 -5.88
CA SER A 269 -16.34 -4.18 -5.94
C SER A 269 -16.75 -2.89 -5.24
N SER A 270 -18.05 -2.53 -5.26
CA SER A 270 -18.58 -1.42 -4.48
C SER A 270 -18.40 -1.63 -2.97
N ALA A 271 -18.62 -2.86 -2.46
CA ALA A 271 -18.44 -3.17 -1.04
C ALA A 271 -16.96 -3.29 -0.63
N PHE A 272 -16.12 -3.95 -1.43
CA PHE A 272 -14.77 -4.38 -1.05
C PHE A 272 -13.62 -3.58 -1.66
N SER A 273 -13.92 -2.54 -2.45
CA SER A 273 -12.91 -1.54 -2.82
C SER A 273 -12.41 -0.80 -1.57
N PRO A 274 -11.15 -0.31 -1.54
CA PRO A 274 -10.63 0.48 -0.42
C PRO A 274 -11.49 1.72 -0.09
N ASP A 275 -12.16 2.28 -1.10
CA ASP A 275 -13.05 3.43 -0.98
C ASP A 275 -14.54 3.00 -0.84
N GLY A 276 -14.83 1.72 -0.67
CA GLY A 276 -16.16 1.24 -0.33
C GLY A 276 -16.54 1.65 1.09
N TRP A 277 -17.79 2.02 1.33
CA TRP A 277 -18.23 2.36 2.69
C TRP A 277 -18.00 1.22 3.70
N PRO A 278 -18.17 -0.09 3.37
CA PRO A 278 -17.92 -1.16 4.33
C PRO A 278 -16.44 -1.24 4.69
N MET A 279 -15.54 -1.15 3.71
CA MET A 279 -14.10 -1.21 3.97
C MET A 279 -13.58 0.02 4.73
N ARG A 280 -14.07 1.23 4.42
CA ARG A 280 -13.68 2.44 5.17
C ARG A 280 -14.13 2.41 6.62
N ARG A 281 -15.35 1.90 6.88
CA ARG A 281 -15.95 1.93 8.22
C ARG A 281 -15.57 0.71 9.06
N CYS A 282 -15.63 -0.48 8.48
CA CYS A 282 -15.59 -1.76 9.17
C CYS A 282 -14.44 -2.66 8.68
N GLY A 283 -13.63 -2.22 7.72
CA GLY A 283 -12.68 -3.06 7.00
C GLY A 283 -11.55 -3.64 7.85
N ARG A 284 -11.07 -4.82 7.43
CA ARG A 284 -9.96 -5.54 8.06
C ARG A 284 -8.92 -6.03 7.03
N PRO A 285 -7.63 -6.18 7.43
CA PRO A 285 -6.56 -6.71 6.57
C PRO A 285 -6.74 -8.13 6.06
N ASP A 286 -7.56 -8.95 6.72
CA ASP A 286 -7.90 -10.30 6.29
C ASP A 286 -9.05 -10.33 5.25
N ARG A 287 -9.45 -9.16 4.73
CA ARG A 287 -10.54 -8.97 3.75
C ARG A 287 -11.91 -9.41 4.26
N MET A 288 -12.05 -9.47 5.58
CA MET A 288 -13.31 -9.53 6.32
C MET A 288 -13.73 -8.12 6.79
N LEU A 289 -14.86 -8.05 7.51
CA LEU A 289 -15.34 -6.84 8.17
C LEU A 289 -15.44 -7.08 9.68
N ASN A 290 -15.35 -6.01 10.47
CA ASN A 290 -15.73 -6.04 11.88
C ASN A 290 -17.24 -6.11 12.02
N GLY A 291 -17.69 -7.03 12.87
CA GLY A 291 -19.09 -7.21 13.19
C GLY A 291 -19.27 -8.27 14.26
N SER A 292 -20.05 -7.93 15.27
CA SER A 292 -20.41 -8.82 16.36
C SER A 292 -21.92 -8.82 16.48
N GLU A 293 -22.60 -9.61 15.66
CA GLU A 293 -23.98 -9.44 15.21
C GLU A 293 -24.11 -8.29 14.18
N PRO A 294 -24.35 -7.00 14.51
CA PRO A 294 -24.24 -5.95 13.50
C PRO A 294 -22.77 -5.65 13.15
N LEU A 295 -22.55 -5.16 11.93
CA LEU A 295 -21.31 -4.50 11.51
C LEU A 295 -20.93 -3.42 12.52
N SER A 296 -19.65 -3.37 12.86
CA SER A 296 -19.08 -2.44 13.83
C SER A 296 -17.86 -1.74 13.26
N ASP A 297 -17.48 -0.62 13.87
CA ASP A 297 -16.41 0.21 13.36
C ASP A 297 -15.04 -0.53 13.41
N ALA A 298 -14.13 -0.09 12.55
CA ALA A 298 -12.80 -0.66 12.43
C ALA A 298 -12.04 -0.57 13.77
N SER A 299 -11.55 -1.72 14.22
CA SER A 299 -10.93 -1.97 15.52
C SER A 299 -10.15 -3.27 15.42
N SER A 300 -8.93 -3.30 15.96
CA SER A 300 -8.07 -4.49 15.97
C SER A 300 -8.57 -5.55 16.94
N SER A 301 -9.26 -5.13 18.01
CA SER A 301 -9.92 -5.99 19.01
C SER A 301 -11.41 -6.20 18.73
N GLY A 302 -11.91 -5.71 17.59
CA GLY A 302 -13.23 -6.00 17.07
C GLY A 302 -13.31 -7.45 16.55
N GLY A 303 -14.42 -8.12 16.83
CA GLY A 303 -14.68 -9.48 16.37
C GLY A 303 -15.21 -9.53 14.94
N THR A 304 -14.98 -10.65 14.26
CA THR A 304 -15.79 -11.14 13.14
C THR A 304 -16.29 -12.54 13.48
N GLU A 305 -17.55 -12.84 13.14
CA GLU A 305 -18.16 -14.14 13.40
C GLU A 305 -17.64 -15.25 12.48
N LEU A 306 -17.44 -16.45 13.02
CA LEU A 306 -17.03 -17.63 12.25
C LEU A 306 -18.04 -17.99 11.15
N CYS A 307 -19.33 -17.84 11.40
CA CYS A 307 -20.34 -18.11 10.38
C CYS A 307 -20.31 -17.09 9.23
N ALA A 308 -19.88 -15.85 9.48
CA ALA A 308 -19.65 -14.89 8.40
C ALA A 308 -18.45 -15.30 7.53
N ILE A 309 -17.40 -15.89 8.12
CA ILE A 309 -16.25 -16.45 7.38
C ILE A 309 -16.72 -17.62 6.48
N ALA A 310 -17.51 -18.54 7.01
CA ALA A 310 -18.04 -19.67 6.24
C ALA A 310 -18.94 -19.21 5.09
N GLU A 311 -19.85 -18.26 5.34
CA GLU A 311 -20.72 -17.70 4.30
C GLU A 311 -19.95 -16.88 3.26
N ARG A 312 -18.89 -16.18 3.67
CA ARG A 312 -18.01 -15.46 2.75
C ARG A 312 -17.36 -16.41 1.74
N ILE A 313 -16.85 -17.56 2.19
CA ILE A 313 -16.28 -18.59 1.31
C ILE A 313 -17.34 -19.10 0.32
N LEU A 314 -18.53 -19.45 0.83
CA LEU A 314 -19.62 -19.95 -0.02
C LEU A 314 -20.12 -18.89 -1.02
N SER A 315 -20.24 -17.63 -0.62
CA SER A 315 -20.67 -16.56 -1.53
C SER A 315 -19.62 -16.27 -2.60
N SER A 316 -18.34 -16.32 -2.25
CA SER A 316 -17.24 -16.20 -3.22
C SER A 316 -17.26 -17.32 -4.25
N HIS A 317 -17.61 -18.56 -3.85
CA HIS A 317 -17.82 -19.67 -4.78
C HIS A 317 -18.85 -19.33 -5.88
N VAL A 318 -20.01 -18.78 -5.48
CA VAL A 318 -21.06 -18.36 -6.42
C VAL A 318 -20.55 -17.23 -7.31
N GLN A 319 -19.98 -16.18 -6.71
CA GLN A 319 -19.45 -15.01 -7.42
C GLN A 319 -18.40 -15.40 -8.47
N LEU A 320 -17.47 -16.28 -8.14
CA LEU A 320 -16.44 -16.77 -9.06
C LEU A 320 -17.04 -17.59 -10.21
N SER A 321 -18.06 -18.41 -9.95
CA SER A 321 -18.74 -19.17 -11.02
C SER A 321 -19.47 -18.26 -12.01
N VAL A 322 -19.98 -17.10 -11.56
CA VAL A 322 -20.72 -16.16 -12.41
C VAL A 322 -19.78 -15.19 -13.12
N PHE A 323 -18.88 -14.52 -12.40
CA PHE A 323 -18.09 -13.41 -12.95
C PHE A 323 -16.63 -13.75 -13.21
N GLY A 324 -16.03 -14.70 -12.49
CA GLY A 324 -14.60 -15.02 -12.62
C GLY A 324 -13.68 -13.87 -12.24
N ASP A 325 -14.08 -13.01 -11.30
CA ASP A 325 -13.27 -11.87 -10.89
C ASP A 325 -12.06 -12.32 -10.06
N VAL A 326 -10.85 -11.99 -10.52
CA VAL A 326 -9.61 -12.34 -9.79
C VAL A 326 -9.54 -11.66 -8.42
N GLU A 327 -10.18 -10.51 -8.25
CA GLU A 327 -10.31 -9.86 -6.93
C GLU A 327 -11.05 -10.73 -5.91
N VAL A 328 -12.13 -11.40 -6.33
CA VAL A 328 -12.90 -12.30 -5.46
C VAL A 328 -12.06 -13.52 -5.11
N ALA A 329 -11.24 -14.01 -6.04
CA ALA A 329 -10.35 -15.15 -5.81
C ALA A 329 -9.20 -14.81 -4.85
N ASP A 330 -8.55 -13.65 -5.01
CA ASP A 330 -7.52 -13.17 -4.09
C ASP A 330 -8.10 -12.98 -2.67
N ASP A 331 -9.31 -12.41 -2.57
CA ASP A 331 -9.98 -12.22 -1.29
C ASP A 331 -10.45 -13.55 -0.67
N LEU A 332 -10.88 -14.52 -1.47
CA LEU A 332 -11.23 -15.87 -1.01
C LEU A 332 -10.02 -16.55 -0.35
N GLU A 333 -8.86 -16.50 -0.99
CA GLU A 333 -7.62 -17.06 -0.44
C GLU A 333 -7.21 -16.34 0.85
N MET A 334 -7.33 -15.01 0.90
CA MET A 334 -7.10 -14.24 2.13
C MET A 334 -8.03 -14.72 3.26
N VAL A 335 -9.31 -14.93 3.01
CA VAL A 335 -10.26 -15.38 4.05
C VAL A 335 -9.99 -16.83 4.47
N ALA A 336 -9.75 -17.73 3.50
CA ALA A 336 -9.57 -19.16 3.75
C ALA A 336 -8.24 -19.48 4.48
N TYR A 337 -7.13 -18.84 4.11
CA TYR A 337 -5.83 -19.13 4.72
C TYR A 337 -5.56 -18.39 6.02
N ASN A 338 -6.29 -17.30 6.27
CA ASN A 338 -6.04 -16.44 7.42
C ASN A 338 -7.18 -16.52 8.45
N SER A 339 -8.39 -16.09 8.08
CA SER A 339 -9.49 -15.96 9.03
C SER A 339 -10.03 -17.30 9.50
N LEU A 340 -10.24 -18.25 8.59
CA LEU A 340 -10.79 -19.58 8.93
C LEU A 340 -9.90 -20.32 9.94
N PRO A 341 -8.63 -20.67 9.66
CA PRO A 341 -7.80 -21.42 10.61
C PRO A 341 -7.57 -20.67 11.93
N ALA A 342 -7.52 -19.32 11.93
CA ALA A 342 -7.32 -18.54 13.16
C ALA A 342 -8.48 -18.68 14.18
N THR A 343 -9.68 -19.08 13.73
CA THR A 343 -10.84 -19.38 14.59
C THR A 343 -10.85 -20.81 15.13
N LEU A 344 -10.06 -21.72 14.57
CA LEU A 344 -10.09 -23.14 14.93
C LEU A 344 -9.00 -23.47 15.96
N SER A 345 -9.24 -24.49 16.78
CA SER A 345 -8.18 -25.10 17.58
C SER A 345 -7.31 -25.98 16.69
N CYS A 346 -6.04 -26.12 17.05
CA CYS A 346 -5.06 -26.90 16.28
C CYS A 346 -5.38 -28.41 16.19
N ASP A 347 -6.24 -28.92 17.07
CA ASP A 347 -6.68 -30.31 17.12
C ASP A 347 -8.07 -30.55 16.50
N GLY A 348 -8.72 -29.51 15.95
CA GLY A 348 -10.06 -29.61 15.35
C GLY A 348 -11.21 -29.81 16.35
N LYS A 349 -10.94 -29.73 17.66
CA LYS A 349 -11.93 -29.98 18.73
C LYS A 349 -12.62 -28.73 19.27
N GLY A 350 -12.24 -27.55 18.80
CA GLY A 350 -12.80 -26.29 19.28
C GLY A 350 -12.85 -25.22 18.20
N VAL A 351 -13.86 -24.36 18.31
CA VAL A 351 -14.04 -23.15 17.50
C VAL A 351 -14.05 -21.94 18.42
N ARG A 352 -13.64 -20.78 17.88
CA ARG A 352 -13.87 -19.46 18.47
C ARG A 352 -15.02 -18.81 17.73
N TYR A 353 -15.97 -18.22 18.46
CA TYR A 353 -17.08 -17.51 17.83
C TYR A 353 -16.60 -16.22 17.14
N TYR A 354 -15.77 -15.45 17.84
CA TYR A 354 -15.20 -14.19 17.32
C TYR A 354 -13.71 -14.31 17.03
N LEU A 355 -13.31 -13.97 15.80
CA LEU A 355 -11.91 -13.71 15.45
C LEU A 355 -11.57 -12.23 15.69
N MET A 356 -10.65 -11.97 16.62
CA MET A 356 -10.02 -10.67 16.82
C MET A 356 -8.60 -10.70 16.22
N LEU A 357 -8.20 -9.63 15.50
CA LEU A 357 -6.86 -9.54 14.90
C LEU A 357 -5.79 -9.32 15.95
N ASN A 358 -6.11 -8.55 16.98
CA ASN A 358 -5.31 -8.45 18.20
C ASN A 358 -6.04 -9.23 19.30
N GLN A 359 -5.45 -10.35 19.70
CA GLN A 359 -5.97 -11.27 20.71
C GLN A 359 -4.78 -11.85 21.51
N PRO A 360 -4.16 -11.07 22.40
CA PRO A 360 -3.01 -11.54 23.18
C PRO A 360 -3.40 -12.67 24.14
N SER A 361 -4.66 -12.68 24.61
CA SER A 361 -5.23 -13.72 25.47
C SER A 361 -6.57 -14.22 24.92
N CYS A 362 -6.85 -15.50 25.16
CA CYS A 362 -8.16 -16.12 24.99
C CYS A 362 -8.67 -16.56 26.37
N ILE A 363 -9.36 -15.67 27.09
CA ILE A 363 -9.87 -15.93 28.44
C ILE A 363 -11.37 -15.70 28.52
N ASP A 364 -12.03 -16.42 29.41
CA ASP A 364 -13.47 -16.33 29.58
C ASP A 364 -13.89 -15.09 30.41
N LYS A 365 -13.84 -13.92 29.75
CA LYS A 365 -14.17 -12.59 30.30
C LYS A 365 -15.06 -11.80 29.34
N ALA A 366 -15.68 -10.73 29.85
CA ALA A 366 -16.60 -9.90 29.09
C ALA A 366 -15.91 -9.21 27.88
N LEU A 367 -16.62 -9.19 26.75
CA LEU A 367 -16.17 -8.57 25.49
C LEU A 367 -16.90 -7.26 25.14
N LEU A 368 -18.06 -6.98 25.75
CA LEU A 368 -18.94 -5.86 25.40
C LEU A 368 -19.35 -5.79 23.91
N PHE A 369 -19.40 -6.92 23.23
CA PHE A 369 -19.96 -7.01 21.89
C PHE A 369 -21.49 -6.92 21.91
N ALA A 370 -22.06 -6.31 20.88
CA ALA A 370 -23.51 -6.35 20.66
C ALA A 370 -23.92 -7.82 20.49
N ASN A 371 -24.91 -8.28 21.24
CA ASN A 371 -25.36 -9.67 21.11
C ASN A 371 -26.84 -9.81 21.47
N ASN A 372 -27.65 -10.23 20.48
CA ASN A 372 -29.04 -10.70 20.55
C ASN A 372 -29.76 -10.57 21.91
N GLY A 373 -29.93 -9.33 22.39
CA GLY A 373 -30.78 -8.98 23.54
C GLY A 373 -30.29 -9.32 24.95
N SER A 374 -29.16 -10.00 25.15
CA SER A 374 -28.62 -10.26 26.51
C SER A 374 -27.43 -9.34 26.79
N GLY A 375 -27.64 -8.32 27.64
CA GLY A 375 -26.63 -7.30 27.93
C GLY A 375 -25.23 -7.86 28.29
N ALA A 376 -24.20 -7.22 27.73
CA ALA A 376 -22.80 -7.06 28.18
C ALA A 376 -21.95 -8.24 28.71
N GLN A 377 -22.48 -9.43 29.03
CA GLN A 377 -21.74 -10.50 29.74
C GLN A 377 -21.66 -11.81 28.95
N VAL A 378 -21.30 -11.76 27.66
CA VAL A 378 -21.04 -12.98 26.89
C VAL A 378 -19.67 -13.55 27.29
N THR A 379 -19.69 -14.50 28.22
CA THR A 379 -18.59 -15.39 28.57
C THR A 379 -18.46 -16.50 27.52
N GLY A 380 -17.24 -16.92 27.17
CA GLY A 380 -16.96 -18.13 26.42
C GLY A 380 -16.95 -18.02 24.90
N ALA A 381 -17.00 -16.82 24.33
CA ALA A 381 -17.02 -16.59 22.87
C ALA A 381 -15.64 -16.38 22.21
N ALA A 382 -14.62 -16.02 22.99
CA ALA A 382 -13.25 -15.81 22.52
C ALA A 382 -12.34 -17.05 22.67
N CYS A 383 -12.74 -18.00 23.52
CA CYS A 383 -11.98 -19.21 23.80
C CYS A 383 -12.37 -20.34 22.83
N PRO A 384 -11.40 -21.05 22.23
CA PRO A 384 -11.70 -22.23 21.44
C PRO A 384 -12.32 -23.33 22.31
N GLY A 385 -13.43 -23.89 21.85
CA GLY A 385 -14.09 -25.04 22.48
C GLY A 385 -15.31 -25.50 21.69
N PRO A 386 -15.95 -26.62 22.05
CA PRO A 386 -17.10 -27.15 21.30
C PRO A 386 -18.36 -26.30 21.47
N HIS A 387 -18.45 -25.53 22.56
CA HIS A 387 -19.59 -24.63 22.82
C HIS A 387 -19.13 -23.18 23.00
N SER A 388 -18.40 -22.65 22.01
CA SER A 388 -17.99 -21.24 21.98
C SER A 388 -19.07 -20.37 21.34
N GLY A 389 -19.50 -19.32 22.04
CA GLY A 389 -20.49 -18.34 21.57
C GLY A 389 -21.88 -18.93 21.24
N PHE A 390 -22.58 -18.29 20.30
CA PHE A 390 -23.93 -18.70 19.89
C PHE A 390 -23.87 -19.90 18.91
N GLY A 391 -24.86 -20.79 19.00
CA GLY A 391 -24.78 -22.10 18.35
C GLY A 391 -24.96 -22.12 16.81
N CYS A 392 -25.33 -21.00 16.18
CA CYS A 392 -25.46 -20.93 14.72
C CYS A 392 -24.09 -21.12 14.04
N CYS A 393 -23.04 -20.43 14.51
CA CYS A 393 -21.71 -20.50 13.92
C CYS A 393 -21.07 -21.89 14.04
N ARG A 394 -21.22 -22.57 15.19
CA ARG A 394 -20.72 -23.95 15.36
C ARG A 394 -21.48 -24.97 14.50
N SER A 395 -22.67 -24.63 14.00
CA SER A 395 -23.43 -25.48 13.08
C SER A 395 -23.12 -25.16 11.62
N ASN A 396 -22.79 -23.90 11.28
CA ASN A 396 -22.53 -23.49 9.90
C ASN A 396 -21.08 -23.69 9.44
N PHE A 397 -20.09 -23.61 10.34
CA PHE A 397 -18.67 -23.63 9.93
C PHE A 397 -18.26 -24.93 9.21
N HIS A 398 -19.01 -26.03 9.40
CA HIS A 398 -18.71 -27.33 8.83
C HIS A 398 -18.56 -27.32 7.30
N LEU A 399 -19.15 -26.34 6.61
CA LEU A 399 -19.02 -26.19 5.16
C LEU A 399 -17.73 -25.48 4.70
N ALA A 400 -17.02 -24.78 5.58
CA ALA A 400 -16.01 -23.80 5.19
C ALA A 400 -14.83 -24.40 4.39
N TRP A 401 -14.10 -25.38 4.94
CA TRP A 401 -13.03 -26.05 4.21
C TRP A 401 -13.53 -26.82 2.98
N PRO A 402 -14.59 -27.65 3.08
CA PRO A 402 -15.12 -28.36 1.90
C PRO A 402 -15.50 -27.43 0.75
N LYS A 403 -16.19 -26.32 1.03
CA LYS A 403 -16.59 -25.35 -0.02
C LYS A 403 -15.41 -24.57 -0.57
N PHE A 404 -14.40 -24.27 0.24
CA PHE A 404 -13.15 -23.74 -0.28
C PHE A 404 -12.53 -24.71 -1.30
N THR A 405 -12.41 -26.00 -0.98
CA THR A 405 -11.86 -27.03 -1.88
C THR A 405 -12.69 -27.21 -3.15
N GLU A 406 -14.02 -27.27 -3.04
CA GLU A 406 -14.90 -27.31 -4.22
C GLU A 406 -14.75 -26.07 -5.12
N THR A 407 -14.37 -24.92 -4.56
CA THR A 407 -14.18 -23.68 -5.32
C THR A 407 -12.93 -23.69 -6.16
N MET A 408 -11.85 -24.34 -5.70
CA MET A 408 -10.52 -24.23 -6.32
C MET A 408 -10.51 -24.56 -7.82
N TRP A 409 -11.36 -25.50 -8.26
CA TRP A 409 -11.46 -25.95 -9.64
C TRP A 409 -12.89 -25.89 -10.16
N MET A 410 -13.05 -25.40 -11.39
CA MET A 410 -14.33 -25.32 -12.09
C MET A 410 -14.20 -25.79 -13.55
N ALA A 411 -15.33 -26.12 -14.18
CA ALA A 411 -15.39 -26.45 -15.60
C ALA A 411 -15.54 -25.17 -16.45
N ARG A 412 -14.78 -25.05 -17.54
CA ARG A 412 -14.87 -23.89 -18.44
C ARG A 412 -14.51 -24.25 -19.87
N GLU A 413 -15.36 -23.85 -20.83
CA GLU A 413 -15.12 -23.98 -22.28
C GLU A 413 -14.68 -25.40 -22.72
N GLY A 414 -15.30 -26.43 -22.14
CA GLY A 414 -14.96 -27.82 -22.42
C GLY A 414 -13.66 -28.32 -21.76
N GLY A 415 -13.04 -27.51 -20.91
CA GLY A 415 -11.85 -27.83 -20.12
C GLY A 415 -12.01 -27.39 -18.65
N LEU A 416 -10.91 -27.00 -18.02
CA LEU A 416 -10.84 -26.73 -16.57
C LEU A 416 -10.24 -25.36 -16.26
N VAL A 417 -10.65 -24.76 -15.15
CA VAL A 417 -10.06 -23.54 -14.60
C VAL A 417 -9.68 -23.74 -13.13
N ALA A 418 -8.45 -23.40 -12.78
CA ALA A 418 -7.97 -23.26 -11.41
C ALA A 418 -8.16 -21.80 -10.97
N VAL A 419 -9.12 -21.56 -10.06
CA VAL A 419 -9.48 -20.22 -9.56
C VAL A 419 -8.89 -19.90 -8.19
N ALA A 420 -8.52 -20.91 -7.41
CA ALA A 420 -7.79 -20.76 -6.14
C ALA A 420 -6.86 -21.96 -5.98
N TYR A 421 -5.79 -21.80 -5.18
CA TYR A 421 -4.70 -22.78 -5.15
C TYR A 421 -4.46 -23.41 -3.79
N GLY A 422 -4.22 -24.70 -3.74
CA GLY A 422 -3.95 -25.48 -2.54
C GLY A 422 -3.68 -26.93 -2.91
N ASP A 423 -3.04 -27.69 -2.02
CA ASP A 423 -2.76 -29.10 -2.31
C ASP A 423 -4.09 -29.85 -2.49
N CYS A 424 -4.35 -30.34 -3.70
CA CYS A 424 -5.60 -31.01 -4.05
C CYS A 424 -5.43 -31.95 -5.24
N LYS A 425 -6.50 -32.70 -5.53
CA LYS A 425 -6.62 -33.52 -6.73
C LYS A 425 -8.00 -33.30 -7.33
N VAL A 426 -8.04 -32.88 -8.60
CA VAL A 426 -9.26 -32.73 -9.37
C VAL A 426 -9.42 -33.91 -10.32
N GLU A 427 -10.56 -34.60 -10.26
CA GLU A 427 -10.91 -35.75 -11.06
C GLU A 427 -12.17 -35.45 -11.88
N THR A 428 -12.04 -35.52 -13.20
CA THR A 428 -13.09 -35.21 -14.16
C THR A 428 -13.07 -36.17 -15.35
N PRO A 429 -14.12 -36.22 -16.20
CA PRO A 429 -14.08 -36.96 -17.44
C PRO A 429 -12.98 -36.52 -18.41
N VAL A 430 -12.55 -35.24 -18.38
CA VAL A 430 -11.50 -34.74 -19.30
C VAL A 430 -10.09 -35.04 -18.80
N ALA A 431 -9.85 -34.93 -17.50
CA ALA A 431 -8.55 -35.15 -16.89
C ALA A 431 -8.61 -35.42 -15.37
N THR A 432 -7.56 -36.06 -14.87
CA THR A 432 -7.18 -36.06 -13.46
C THR A 432 -5.92 -35.21 -13.30
N ILE A 433 -5.99 -34.16 -12.49
CA ILE A 433 -4.88 -33.23 -12.24
C ILE A 433 -4.59 -33.21 -10.74
N ALA A 434 -3.33 -33.46 -10.38
CA ALA A 434 -2.84 -33.26 -9.02
C ALA A 434 -2.20 -31.87 -8.90
N GLU A 435 -2.66 -31.10 -7.93
CA GLU A 435 -2.10 -29.83 -7.53
C GLU A 435 -1.25 -30.01 -6.27
N SER A 436 -0.03 -29.48 -6.32
CA SER A 436 0.96 -29.57 -5.25
C SER A 436 1.87 -28.34 -5.27
N GLY A 437 2.88 -28.29 -4.41
CA GLY A 437 3.90 -27.24 -4.41
C GLY A 437 4.00 -26.49 -3.09
N GLY A 438 3.08 -26.73 -2.16
CA GLY A 438 3.12 -26.14 -0.82
C GLY A 438 2.51 -24.75 -0.73
N TYR A 439 1.85 -24.25 -1.79
CA TYR A 439 1.08 -23.00 -1.74
C TYR A 439 -0.02 -23.10 -0.66
N PRO A 440 -0.30 -22.03 0.11
CA PRO A 440 0.27 -20.68 0.05
C PRO A 440 1.57 -20.50 0.86
N PHE A 441 2.11 -21.58 1.42
CA PHE A 441 3.31 -21.58 2.24
C PHE A 441 4.61 -21.53 1.43
N SER A 442 4.48 -21.76 0.12
CA SER A 442 5.49 -21.51 -0.89
C SER A 442 4.92 -20.60 -1.98
N ASP A 443 5.82 -20.07 -2.80
CA ASP A 443 5.51 -19.23 -3.94
C ASP A 443 5.23 -20.08 -5.21
N ARG A 444 5.02 -21.41 -5.07
CA ARG A 444 4.95 -22.35 -6.20
C ARG A 444 3.68 -23.20 -6.20
N VAL A 445 3.09 -23.34 -7.38
CA VAL A 445 1.99 -24.29 -7.65
C VAL A 445 2.42 -25.20 -8.81
N ASN A 446 2.29 -26.51 -8.63
CA ASN A 446 2.60 -27.53 -9.61
C ASN A 446 1.34 -28.33 -9.91
N LEU A 447 0.87 -28.22 -11.15
CA LEU A 447 -0.25 -28.97 -11.68
C LEU A 447 0.29 -30.11 -12.54
N THR A 448 0.07 -31.36 -12.12
CA THR A 448 0.48 -32.55 -12.87
C THR A 448 -0.73 -33.24 -13.43
N VAL A 449 -0.81 -33.37 -14.76
CA VAL A 449 -1.85 -34.13 -15.43
C VAL A 449 -1.53 -35.62 -15.27
N GLU A 450 -2.17 -36.28 -14.31
CA GLU A 450 -1.94 -37.71 -14.06
C GLU A 450 -2.63 -38.57 -15.14
N LYS A 451 -3.85 -38.18 -15.52
CA LYS A 451 -4.65 -38.87 -16.54
C LYS A 451 -5.28 -37.85 -17.48
N ALA A 452 -5.16 -38.06 -18.78
CA ALA A 452 -5.85 -37.28 -19.80
C ALA A 452 -6.68 -38.21 -20.70
N GLN A 453 -7.92 -37.83 -21.02
CA GLN A 453 -8.75 -38.61 -21.97
C GLN A 453 -8.42 -38.40 -23.45
N GLY A 454 -7.37 -37.60 -23.76
CA GLY A 454 -6.97 -37.25 -25.11
C GLY A 454 -7.82 -36.14 -25.73
N GLY A 455 -7.36 -35.57 -26.85
CA GLY A 455 -8.00 -34.40 -27.48
C GLY A 455 -7.47 -33.06 -26.96
N ILE A 456 -7.86 -31.98 -27.64
CA ILE A 456 -7.41 -30.61 -27.35
C ILE A 456 -8.46 -29.93 -26.47
N TRP A 457 -8.05 -29.43 -25.30
CA TRP A 457 -8.94 -28.72 -24.39
C TRP A 457 -8.19 -27.61 -23.62
N PRO A 458 -8.90 -26.53 -23.20
CA PRO A 458 -8.28 -25.41 -22.51
C PRO A 458 -8.10 -25.67 -21.00
N LEU A 459 -6.91 -25.39 -20.47
CA LEU A 459 -6.67 -25.21 -19.04
C LEU A 459 -6.49 -23.72 -18.75
N PHE A 460 -7.27 -23.18 -17.83
CA PHE A 460 -7.12 -21.80 -17.36
C PHE A 460 -6.47 -21.80 -15.98
N VAL A 461 -5.42 -21.00 -15.81
CA VAL A 461 -4.75 -20.80 -14.51
C VAL A 461 -4.86 -19.33 -14.10
N ARG A 462 -5.25 -19.06 -12.87
CA ARG A 462 -5.33 -17.71 -12.31
C ARG A 462 -3.94 -17.10 -12.10
N ILE A 463 -3.79 -15.83 -12.47
CA ILE A 463 -2.62 -15.00 -12.17
C ILE A 463 -3.04 -14.00 -11.08
N PRO A 464 -2.54 -14.10 -9.83
CA PRO A 464 -2.93 -13.22 -8.73
C PRO A 464 -2.62 -11.74 -8.99
N ARG A 465 -3.45 -10.81 -8.49
CA ARG A 465 -3.23 -9.36 -8.70
C ARG A 465 -2.04 -8.82 -7.92
N TRP A 466 -1.69 -9.46 -6.82
CA TRP A 466 -0.61 -9.04 -5.92
C TRP A 466 0.79 -9.48 -6.39
N CYS A 467 0.89 -10.37 -7.39
CA CYS A 467 2.19 -10.85 -7.89
C CYS A 467 2.66 -9.98 -9.05
N SER A 468 3.78 -9.27 -8.88
CA SER A 468 4.32 -8.35 -9.90
C SER A 468 5.06 -9.05 -11.04
N ALA A 469 5.64 -10.24 -10.77
CA ALA A 469 6.46 -10.99 -11.72
C ALA A 469 6.07 -12.49 -11.78
N PRO A 470 4.84 -12.82 -12.19
CA PRO A 470 4.40 -14.21 -12.28
C PRO A 470 5.11 -14.98 -13.40
N GLU A 471 5.44 -16.25 -13.16
CA GLU A 471 5.90 -17.16 -14.21
C GLU A 471 4.94 -18.34 -14.38
N VAL A 472 4.70 -18.70 -15.64
CA VAL A 472 3.95 -19.90 -16.01
C VAL A 472 4.81 -20.73 -16.96
N ARG A 473 5.04 -21.99 -16.63
CA ARG A 473 5.79 -22.95 -17.46
C ARG A 473 4.94 -24.17 -17.73
N VAL A 474 5.00 -24.68 -18.96
CA VAL A 474 4.39 -25.97 -19.32
C VAL A 474 5.48 -26.89 -19.82
N ASN A 475 5.68 -28.03 -19.16
CA ASN A 475 6.77 -28.97 -19.43
C ASN A 475 8.17 -28.29 -19.47
N GLY A 476 8.38 -27.27 -18.62
CA GLY A 476 9.61 -26.50 -18.53
C GLY A 476 9.68 -25.26 -19.44
N GLU A 477 8.87 -25.22 -20.50
CA GLU A 477 8.83 -24.11 -21.45
C GLU A 477 8.02 -22.94 -20.89
N GLN A 478 8.61 -21.73 -20.92
CA GLN A 478 7.96 -20.52 -20.42
C GLN A 478 6.84 -20.06 -21.37
N CYS A 479 5.68 -19.75 -20.79
CA CYS A 479 4.55 -19.17 -21.50
C CYS A 479 4.60 -17.64 -21.43
N GLN A 480 4.32 -16.97 -22.55
CA GLN A 480 4.12 -15.53 -22.57
C GLN A 480 2.82 -15.15 -21.83
N LEU A 481 2.89 -14.09 -21.03
CA LEU A 481 1.78 -13.52 -20.30
C LEU A 481 1.43 -12.16 -20.89
N ASP A 482 0.13 -11.95 -21.19
CA ASP A 482 -0.35 -10.71 -21.81
C ASP A 482 -0.67 -9.61 -20.78
N ALA A 483 -0.98 -9.99 -19.54
CA ALA A 483 -1.24 -9.08 -18.41
C ALA A 483 -1.13 -9.82 -17.05
N VAL A 484 -0.89 -9.05 -15.99
CA VAL A 484 -1.00 -9.50 -14.58
C VAL A 484 -2.44 -9.29 -14.08
N GLY A 485 -2.94 -10.16 -13.20
CA GLY A 485 -4.27 -10.01 -12.59
C GLY A 485 -5.42 -10.51 -13.46
N GLY A 486 -5.34 -11.77 -13.94
CA GLY A 486 -6.28 -12.36 -14.88
C GLY A 486 -6.23 -13.90 -14.89
N PHE A 487 -6.67 -14.51 -15.99
CA PHE A 487 -6.53 -15.95 -16.22
C PHE A 487 -5.70 -16.21 -17.47
N ARG A 488 -4.68 -17.06 -17.37
CA ARG A 488 -3.93 -17.54 -18.53
C ARG A 488 -4.61 -18.79 -19.09
N LYS A 489 -5.08 -18.70 -20.34
CA LYS A 489 -5.62 -19.83 -21.11
C LYS A 489 -4.49 -20.61 -21.80
N ILE A 490 -4.43 -21.91 -21.58
CA ILE A 490 -3.46 -22.83 -22.20
C ILE A 490 -4.26 -23.87 -22.98
N VAL A 491 -4.17 -23.83 -24.32
CA VAL A 491 -4.87 -24.77 -25.20
C VAL A 491 -3.87 -25.78 -25.76
N ARG A 492 -4.01 -27.05 -25.39
CA ARG A 492 -3.09 -28.13 -25.78
C ARG A 492 -3.83 -29.47 -25.86
N GLU A 493 -3.25 -30.40 -26.61
CA GLU A 493 -3.53 -31.83 -26.44
C GLU A 493 -2.74 -32.35 -25.22
N TRP A 494 -3.42 -32.48 -24.09
CA TRP A 494 -2.78 -32.86 -22.82
C TRP A 494 -2.50 -34.35 -22.77
N ARG A 495 -1.32 -34.72 -22.26
CA ARG A 495 -0.88 -36.09 -22.03
C ARG A 495 -0.67 -36.35 -20.55
N SER A 496 -0.86 -37.60 -20.13
CA SER A 496 -0.42 -38.06 -18.81
C SER A 496 1.07 -37.77 -18.62
N GLY A 497 1.42 -37.11 -17.51
CA GLY A 497 2.76 -36.65 -17.19
C GLY A 497 3.05 -35.18 -17.53
N ASP A 498 2.18 -34.51 -18.31
CA ASP A 498 2.32 -33.08 -18.55
C ASP A 498 2.25 -32.29 -17.24
N ARG A 499 3.07 -31.24 -17.14
CA ARG A 499 3.18 -30.40 -15.94
C ARG A 499 3.03 -28.93 -16.28
N VAL A 500 2.19 -28.23 -15.52
CA VAL A 500 2.16 -26.77 -15.45
C VAL A 500 2.76 -26.34 -14.11
N THR A 501 3.82 -25.53 -14.16
CA THR A 501 4.42 -24.93 -12.97
C THR A 501 4.14 -23.44 -12.98
N LEU A 502 3.54 -22.96 -11.89
CA LEU A 502 3.27 -21.56 -11.62
C LEU A 502 4.22 -21.10 -10.50
N HIS A 503 4.85 -19.95 -10.69
CA HIS A 503 5.69 -19.31 -9.68
C HIS A 503 5.15 -17.89 -9.46
N PHE A 504 4.81 -17.59 -8.22
CA PHE A 504 4.25 -16.32 -7.78
C PHE A 504 5.16 -15.67 -6.74
N PRO A 505 6.31 -15.08 -7.15
CA PRO A 505 7.18 -14.36 -6.24
C PRO A 505 6.41 -13.37 -5.38
N SER A 506 6.62 -13.44 -4.07
CA SER A 506 5.88 -12.66 -3.08
C SER A 506 6.80 -12.03 -2.04
N ASP A 507 7.11 -10.75 -2.23
CA ASP A 507 7.80 -9.96 -1.22
C ASP A 507 6.84 -9.56 -0.09
N PRO A 508 7.31 -9.52 1.18
CA PRO A 508 6.53 -8.96 2.27
C PRO A 508 6.15 -7.49 2.02
N VAL A 509 4.88 -7.17 2.22
CA VAL A 509 4.33 -5.81 2.08
C VAL A 509 3.63 -5.37 3.35
N ALA A 510 3.79 -4.10 3.71
CA ALA A 510 3.06 -3.48 4.79
C ALA A 510 1.76 -2.83 4.30
N SER A 511 0.70 -2.86 5.12
CA SER A 511 -0.53 -2.10 4.87
C SER A 511 -1.03 -1.45 6.16
N PHE A 512 -1.69 -0.31 6.00
CA PHE A 512 -2.05 0.62 7.07
C PHE A 512 -3.57 0.66 7.23
N TRP A 513 -4.03 0.64 8.48
CA TRP A 513 -5.44 0.50 8.84
C TRP A 513 -5.82 1.54 9.90
N ALA A 514 -6.96 1.36 10.58
CA ALA A 514 -7.41 2.26 11.64
C ALA A 514 -6.27 2.61 12.63
N ASN A 515 -6.23 3.87 13.07
CA ASN A 515 -5.15 4.45 13.87
C ASN A 515 -3.77 4.44 13.19
N ASP A 516 -3.72 4.36 11.86
CA ASP A 516 -2.48 4.21 11.08
C ASP A 516 -1.66 2.98 11.51
N ALA A 517 -2.33 1.99 12.11
CA ALA A 517 -1.69 0.75 12.56
C ALA A 517 -1.28 -0.09 11.36
N VAL A 518 -0.13 -0.77 11.48
CA VAL A 518 0.48 -1.54 10.42
C VAL A 518 0.26 -3.05 10.60
N CYS A 519 0.03 -3.76 9.50
CA CYS A 519 0.16 -5.21 9.41
C CYS A 519 1.02 -5.59 8.21
N ILE A 520 1.51 -6.84 8.20
CA ILE A 520 2.40 -7.36 7.14
C ILE A 520 1.73 -8.54 6.45
N ARG A 521 1.80 -8.54 5.11
CA ARG A 521 1.34 -9.63 4.27
C ARG A 521 2.46 -10.13 3.38
N ARG A 522 2.41 -11.39 2.98
CA ARG A 522 3.26 -11.97 1.92
C ARG A 522 2.37 -12.88 1.08
N GLY A 523 2.17 -12.52 -0.19
CA GLY A 523 1.21 -13.19 -1.05
C GLY A 523 -0.21 -13.19 -0.44
N ALA A 524 -0.81 -14.37 -0.32
CA ALA A 524 -2.12 -14.59 0.29
C ALA A 524 -2.10 -14.75 1.82
N LEU A 525 -0.94 -14.62 2.47
CA LEU A 525 -0.80 -14.80 3.92
C LEU A 525 -0.68 -13.46 4.66
N LEU A 526 -1.43 -13.33 5.75
CA LEU A 526 -1.37 -12.25 6.73
C LEU A 526 -0.56 -12.71 7.95
N TYR A 527 0.39 -11.89 8.38
CA TYR A 527 1.33 -12.24 9.45
C TYR A 527 0.96 -11.57 10.77
N ALA A 528 1.16 -12.31 11.86
CA ALA A 528 0.95 -11.87 13.23
C ALA A 528 2.13 -12.29 14.12
N PHE A 529 2.35 -11.54 15.19
CA PHE A 529 3.24 -11.93 16.28
C PHE A 529 2.50 -12.93 17.18
N PRO A 530 2.95 -14.21 17.27
CA PRO A 530 2.37 -15.17 18.19
C PRO A 530 2.70 -14.75 19.64
N VAL A 531 1.69 -14.67 20.50
CA VAL A 531 1.88 -14.30 21.91
C VAL A 531 1.97 -15.56 22.75
N GLU A 532 3.04 -15.71 23.52
CA GLU A 532 3.18 -16.86 24.43
C GLU A 532 2.17 -16.76 25.57
N GLY A 533 1.57 -17.89 25.93
CA GLY A 533 0.59 -17.91 26.99
C GLY A 533 0.48 -19.25 27.72
N ARG A 534 0.00 -19.17 28.94
CA ARG A 534 -0.31 -20.32 29.79
C ARG A 534 -1.64 -20.93 29.38
N ILE A 535 -1.63 -22.22 29.06
CA ILE A 535 -2.82 -22.97 28.63
C ILE A 535 -3.54 -23.56 29.83
N ARG A 536 -4.88 -23.43 29.86
CA ARG A 536 -5.77 -24.11 30.79
C ARG A 536 -6.89 -24.81 30.01
N LEU A 537 -6.95 -26.14 30.14
CA LEU A 537 -8.03 -26.95 29.57
C LEU A 537 -9.17 -27.09 30.58
N LEU A 538 -10.37 -26.71 30.17
CA LEU A 538 -11.58 -26.73 30.99
C LEU A 538 -12.56 -27.76 30.44
N THR A 539 -12.80 -28.81 31.22
CA THR A 539 -13.81 -29.84 30.93
C THR A 539 -15.17 -29.55 31.60
N GLN A 540 -15.20 -28.58 32.52
CA GLN A 540 -16.42 -28.10 33.17
C GLN A 540 -16.50 -26.57 33.08
N TYR A 541 -17.54 -26.06 32.42
CA TYR A 541 -17.76 -24.63 32.23
C TYR A 541 -19.24 -24.35 31.94
N GLN A 542 -19.68 -23.09 32.08
CA GLN A 542 -21.03 -22.69 31.68
C GLN A 542 -21.13 -22.65 30.16
N VAL A 543 -22.12 -23.34 29.61
CA VAL A 543 -22.39 -23.31 28.17
C VAL A 543 -23.20 -22.06 27.86
N PRO A 544 -22.68 -21.13 27.05
CA PRO A 544 -23.40 -19.91 26.70
C PRO A 544 -24.75 -20.26 26.05
N TYR A 545 -25.81 -19.53 26.39
CA TYR A 545 -27.17 -19.65 25.83
C TYR A 545 -27.94 -20.96 26.09
N GLU A 546 -27.29 -22.01 26.59
CA GLU A 546 -27.94 -23.31 26.85
C GLU A 546 -28.35 -23.52 28.30
N LYS A 547 -28.10 -22.54 29.18
CA LYS A 547 -28.44 -22.56 30.63
C LYS A 547 -28.04 -23.87 31.34
N ARG A 548 -26.95 -24.50 30.88
CA ARG A 548 -26.40 -25.75 31.41
C ARG A 548 -24.88 -25.66 31.57
N ARG A 549 -24.31 -26.60 32.33
CA ARG A 549 -22.85 -26.80 32.40
C ARG A 549 -22.40 -27.91 31.47
N ALA A 550 -21.22 -27.75 30.90
CA ALA A 550 -20.49 -28.83 30.24
C ALA A 550 -20.10 -29.89 31.29
N GLY A 551 -20.13 -31.16 30.90
CA GLY A 551 -19.90 -32.31 31.77
C GLY A 551 -19.12 -33.42 31.08
N GLU A 552 -19.38 -34.68 31.45
CA GLU A 552 -18.63 -35.85 30.93
C GLU A 552 -18.72 -35.99 29.41
N ARG A 553 -19.85 -35.59 28.80
CA ARG A 553 -20.09 -35.63 27.36
C ARG A 553 -19.03 -34.85 26.58
N GLU A 554 -18.58 -33.71 27.11
CA GLU A 554 -17.62 -32.78 26.53
C GLU A 554 -16.17 -32.98 27.02
N SER A 555 -15.92 -33.97 27.90
CA SER A 555 -14.57 -34.20 28.47
C SER A 555 -13.47 -34.44 27.42
N ALA A 556 -13.82 -35.03 26.27
CA ALA A 556 -12.91 -35.25 25.15
C ALA A 556 -12.70 -34.01 24.25
N PHE A 557 -13.48 -32.95 24.49
CA PHE A 557 -13.52 -31.67 23.76
C PHE A 557 -13.44 -30.49 24.74
N PRO A 558 -12.33 -30.33 25.48
CA PRO A 558 -12.22 -29.26 26.47
C PRO A 558 -12.24 -27.88 25.81
N ARG A 559 -12.75 -26.88 26.55
CA ARG A 559 -12.50 -25.47 26.23
C ARG A 559 -11.05 -25.15 26.60
N CYS A 560 -10.34 -24.45 25.73
CA CYS A 560 -8.96 -24.04 25.97
C CYS A 560 -8.91 -22.53 26.23
N GLU A 561 -8.44 -22.15 27.42
CA GLU A 561 -8.07 -20.78 27.75
C GLU A 561 -6.57 -20.60 27.63
N ILE A 562 -6.16 -19.44 27.11
CA ILE A 562 -4.76 -19.08 26.90
C ILE A 562 -4.57 -17.67 27.47
N GLU A 563 -3.81 -17.56 28.54
CA GLU A 563 -3.51 -16.28 29.19
C GLU A 563 -2.09 -15.85 28.82
N ALA A 564 -1.92 -14.66 28.24
CA ALA A 564 -0.61 -14.16 27.83
C ALA A 564 0.39 -14.15 29.00
N THR A 565 1.58 -14.69 28.78
CA THR A 565 2.70 -14.69 29.74
C THR A 565 3.88 -13.86 29.27
N SER A 566 3.94 -13.53 27.98
CA SER A 566 4.95 -12.64 27.40
C SER A 566 4.39 -11.25 27.14
N PRO A 567 5.24 -10.21 27.11
CA PRO A 567 4.83 -8.93 26.57
C PRO A 567 4.37 -9.06 25.11
N TRP A 568 3.43 -8.20 24.72
CA TRP A 568 2.89 -8.13 23.35
C TRP A 568 2.78 -6.69 22.86
N ASN A 569 3.14 -5.74 23.72
CA ASN A 569 2.99 -4.30 23.52
C ASN A 569 4.14 -3.72 22.72
N TYR A 570 4.24 -4.14 21.47
CA TYR A 570 5.31 -3.71 20.56
C TYR A 570 4.79 -2.73 19.52
N ALA A 571 5.60 -1.72 19.21
CA ALA A 571 5.45 -0.89 18.02
C ALA A 571 6.51 -1.30 16.99
N LEU A 572 6.11 -1.45 15.72
CA LEU A 572 7.08 -1.75 14.67
C LEU A 572 7.99 -0.54 14.41
N VAL A 573 9.27 -0.81 14.21
CA VAL A 573 10.23 0.20 13.77
C VAL A 573 10.10 0.34 12.27
N MET A 574 9.72 1.53 11.84
CA MET A 574 9.68 1.88 10.42
C MET A 574 11.04 2.36 9.94
N HIS A 575 11.35 2.05 8.68
CA HIS A 575 12.32 2.82 7.94
C HIS A 575 11.92 4.30 7.94
N PRO A 576 12.89 5.23 7.86
CA PRO A 576 12.64 6.67 7.82
C PRO A 576 11.60 7.02 6.73
N GLY A 577 10.63 7.89 7.02
CA GLY A 577 9.51 8.15 6.10
C GLY A 577 8.32 7.17 6.22
N GLY A 578 8.31 6.33 7.27
CA GLY A 578 7.08 5.88 7.94
C GLY A 578 6.23 4.79 7.29
N ARG A 579 6.71 4.07 6.27
CA ARG A 579 5.84 3.13 5.52
C ARG A 579 6.37 1.72 5.25
N ILE A 580 7.62 1.45 5.58
CA ILE A 580 8.23 0.13 5.40
C ILE A 580 8.81 -0.30 6.75
N PRO A 581 8.31 -1.38 7.37
CA PRO A 581 8.93 -1.90 8.58
C PRO A 581 10.33 -2.41 8.27
N VAL A 582 11.27 -2.22 9.20
CA VAL A 582 12.59 -2.84 9.08
C VAL A 582 12.41 -4.35 9.25
N MET A 583 12.63 -5.13 8.20
CA MET A 583 12.34 -6.55 8.18
C MET A 583 13.41 -7.37 7.45
N LYS A 584 13.46 -8.67 7.77
CA LYS A 584 14.26 -9.66 7.04
C LYS A 584 13.54 -11.00 6.99
N THR A 585 13.74 -11.74 5.91
CA THR A 585 13.31 -13.14 5.80
C THR A 585 14.29 -14.06 6.53
N VAL A 586 13.80 -15.13 7.13
CA VAL A 586 14.62 -16.08 7.90
C VAL A 586 14.99 -17.26 7.00
N GLY A 587 16.23 -17.34 6.50
CA GLY A 587 16.69 -18.46 5.65
C GLY A 587 16.40 -18.28 4.15
N SER A 588 16.81 -19.24 3.32
CA SER A 588 16.66 -19.20 1.86
C SER A 588 15.24 -19.50 1.40
N GLY A 589 14.65 -18.62 0.57
CA GLY A 589 13.61 -18.89 -0.43
C GLY A 589 12.18 -19.25 0.01
N GLU A 590 11.98 -20.00 1.09
CA GLU A 590 10.68 -20.66 1.37
C GLU A 590 10.25 -20.57 2.86
N SER A 591 10.85 -19.65 3.62
CA SER A 591 10.55 -19.54 5.05
C SER A 591 9.19 -18.93 5.33
N MET A 592 8.41 -19.64 6.14
CA MET A 592 7.09 -19.24 6.63
C MET A 592 7.11 -18.14 7.69
N ARG A 593 8.29 -17.66 8.09
CA ARG A 593 8.45 -16.67 9.18
C ARG A 593 9.12 -15.41 8.67
N ILE A 594 8.67 -14.27 9.17
CA ILE A 594 9.21 -12.94 8.86
C ILE A 594 9.74 -12.33 10.15
N CYS A 595 10.98 -11.83 10.15
CA CYS A 595 11.48 -11.07 11.28
C CYS A 595 11.27 -9.58 11.04
N VAL A 596 10.72 -8.88 12.03
CA VAL A 596 10.51 -7.44 12.01
C VAL A 596 11.21 -6.80 13.19
N ARG A 597 11.72 -5.58 13.01
CA ARG A 597 12.28 -4.79 14.09
C ARG A 597 11.15 -4.08 14.82
N ALA A 598 11.14 -4.13 16.14
CA ALA A 598 10.11 -3.52 16.97
C ALA A 598 10.68 -3.01 18.30
N VAL A 599 9.97 -2.09 18.93
CA VAL A 599 10.28 -1.54 20.26
C VAL A 599 9.07 -1.76 21.16
N GLN A 600 9.30 -2.18 22.39
CA GLN A 600 8.23 -2.32 23.38
C GLN A 600 7.79 -0.93 23.86
N THR A 601 6.48 -0.66 23.95
CA THR A 601 5.92 0.63 24.36
C THR A 601 4.60 0.47 25.08
N THR A 602 4.32 1.34 26.05
CA THR A 602 3.04 1.41 26.79
C THR A 602 2.23 2.65 26.45
N SER A 603 2.59 3.34 25.36
CA SER A 603 1.95 4.59 24.93
C SER A 603 0.42 4.43 24.85
N CYS A 604 -0.30 5.36 25.48
CA CYS A 604 -1.76 5.41 25.49
C CYS A 604 -2.46 4.10 25.93
N GLY A 605 -1.86 3.34 26.85
CA GLY A 605 -2.44 2.09 27.35
C GLY A 605 -2.19 0.86 26.47
N TRP A 606 -1.40 1.00 25.40
CA TRP A 606 -0.95 -0.14 24.58
C TRP A 606 -0.28 -1.20 25.47
N GLY A 607 -0.69 -2.45 25.32
CA GLY A 607 -0.25 -3.53 26.20
C GLY A 607 -1.17 -3.89 27.35
N SER A 608 -2.32 -3.22 27.47
CA SER A 608 -3.31 -3.51 28.50
C SER A 608 -4.58 -4.14 27.91
N MET A 609 -5.28 -4.92 28.73
CA MET A 609 -6.67 -5.30 28.47
C MET A 609 -7.59 -4.13 28.83
N ARG A 610 -8.71 -3.99 28.12
CA ARG A 610 -9.69 -2.94 28.42
C ARG A 610 -10.29 -3.14 29.81
N ALA A 611 -10.47 -2.05 30.55
CA ALA A 611 -11.07 -2.10 31.89
C ALA A 611 -12.56 -2.51 31.86
N ASP A 612 -13.30 -2.05 30.85
CA ASP A 612 -14.73 -2.31 30.66
C ASP A 612 -15.01 -3.69 30.00
N ALA A 613 -14.06 -4.19 29.22
CA ALA A 613 -14.12 -5.47 28.51
C ALA A 613 -12.81 -6.27 28.68
N PRO A 614 -12.56 -6.92 29.83
CA PRO A 614 -11.28 -7.57 30.12
C PRO A 614 -10.91 -8.75 29.20
N GLY A 615 -11.83 -9.21 28.34
CA GLY A 615 -11.54 -10.17 27.27
C GLY A 615 -10.97 -9.55 25.99
N ARG A 616 -10.85 -8.22 25.93
CA ARG A 616 -10.34 -7.46 24.77
C ARG A 616 -9.10 -6.64 25.11
N PRO A 617 -8.06 -6.64 24.26
CA PRO A 617 -6.97 -5.67 24.38
C PRO A 617 -7.42 -4.27 23.96
N GLU A 618 -6.73 -3.25 24.45
CA GLU A 618 -6.79 -1.92 23.86
C GLU A 618 -6.34 -1.96 22.39
N ASP A 619 -6.95 -1.13 21.54
CA ASP A 619 -6.53 -0.99 20.15
C ASP A 619 -5.15 -0.30 20.06
N PRO A 620 -4.37 -0.53 18.99
CA PRO A 620 -3.16 0.23 18.73
C PRO A 620 -3.44 1.73 18.80
N PRO A 621 -2.62 2.50 19.52
CA PRO A 621 -2.74 3.94 19.53
C PRO A 621 -2.45 4.53 18.13
N PRO A 622 -2.92 5.76 17.85
CA PRO A 622 -2.59 6.48 16.62
C PRO A 622 -1.08 6.51 16.38
N SER A 623 -0.65 6.02 15.23
CA SER A 623 0.75 5.99 14.83
C SER A 623 1.14 7.24 14.01
N PRO A 624 2.41 7.69 14.05
CA PRO A 624 3.51 7.16 14.86
C PRO A 624 3.30 7.37 16.37
N VAL A 625 3.72 6.39 17.18
CA VAL A 625 3.81 6.55 18.63
C VAL A 625 5.15 7.18 19.04
N SER A 626 5.15 7.95 20.11
CA SER A 626 6.37 8.58 20.64
C SER A 626 7.33 7.55 21.27
N ALA A 627 8.63 7.80 21.13
CA ALA A 627 9.68 6.99 21.74
C ALA A 627 9.58 7.03 23.28
N HIS A 628 9.33 5.88 23.89
CA HIS A 628 9.73 5.62 25.26
C HIS A 628 11.03 4.81 25.20
N ALA A 629 11.99 5.11 26.07
CA ALA A 629 13.31 4.48 26.08
C ALA A 629 13.20 2.93 26.05
N GLY A 630 13.56 2.33 24.92
CA GLY A 630 13.53 0.88 24.71
C GLY A 630 14.41 0.49 23.52
N CYS A 631 15.26 -0.51 23.70
CA CYS A 631 16.16 -0.98 22.64
C CYS A 631 15.35 -1.74 21.56
N PRO A 632 15.52 -1.44 20.26
CA PRO A 632 14.90 -2.21 19.19
C PRO A 632 15.28 -3.69 19.26
N GLN A 633 14.32 -4.58 19.05
CA GLN A 633 14.51 -6.03 19.02
C GLN A 633 13.87 -6.65 17.80
N TRP A 634 14.27 -7.88 17.46
CA TRP A 634 13.67 -8.64 16.37
C TRP A 634 12.50 -9.47 16.89
N LEU A 635 11.30 -9.24 16.36
CA LEU A 635 10.14 -10.11 16.56
C LEU A 635 10.02 -11.06 15.37
N THR A 636 9.60 -12.29 15.64
CA THR A 636 9.31 -13.28 14.59
C THR A 636 7.81 -13.38 14.41
N LEU A 637 7.34 -13.03 13.21
CA LEU A 637 5.95 -13.14 12.82
C LEU A 637 5.72 -14.48 12.11
N ALA A 638 4.51 -15.01 12.27
CA ALA A 638 4.02 -16.21 11.59
C ALA A 638 2.66 -15.90 10.94
N PRO A 639 2.24 -16.65 9.92
CA PRO A 639 0.90 -16.52 9.37
C PRO A 639 -0.16 -16.65 10.47
N ILE A 640 -1.16 -15.79 10.46
CA ILE A 640 -2.15 -15.68 11.52
C ILE A 640 -2.90 -17.01 11.74
N GLY A 641 -3.12 -17.80 10.69
CA GLY A 641 -3.73 -19.13 10.77
C GLY A 641 -2.96 -20.14 11.62
N LEU A 642 -1.67 -19.91 11.88
CA LEU A 642 -0.83 -20.75 12.73
C LEU A 642 -0.83 -20.31 14.21
N THR A 643 -1.58 -19.26 14.56
CA THR A 643 -1.59 -18.69 15.90
C THR A 643 -2.86 -19.05 16.67
N GLN A 644 -2.78 -19.14 17.99
CA GLN A 644 -3.94 -19.25 18.89
C GLN A 644 -4.17 -17.96 19.71
N THR A 645 -3.10 -17.21 19.93
CA THR A 645 -3.02 -15.86 20.54
C THR A 645 -2.05 -15.03 19.70
N ARG A 646 -2.36 -13.75 19.47
CA ARG A 646 -1.74 -13.00 18.38
C ARG A 646 -1.82 -11.48 18.52
N ILE A 647 -0.86 -10.78 17.94
CA ILE A 647 -0.95 -9.35 17.56
C ILE A 647 -0.71 -9.25 16.05
N THR A 648 -1.67 -8.70 15.32
CA THR A 648 -1.63 -8.59 13.85
C THR A 648 -1.49 -7.13 13.39
N LEU A 649 -2.14 -6.21 14.10
CA LEU A 649 -2.06 -4.78 13.86
C LEU A 649 -1.21 -4.14 14.96
N PHE A 650 -0.10 -3.53 14.56
CA PHE A 650 0.84 -2.91 15.47
C PHE A 650 0.75 -1.40 15.34
N PRO A 651 0.89 -0.62 16.43
CA PRO A 651 1.35 0.74 16.27
C PRO A 651 2.74 0.73 15.63
N TRP A 652 3.16 1.85 15.09
CA TRP A 652 4.53 1.99 14.61
C TRP A 652 5.19 3.23 15.18
N ILE A 653 6.50 3.15 15.30
CA ILE A 653 7.35 4.24 15.71
C ILE A 653 8.27 4.58 14.56
N GLU A 654 8.36 5.87 14.25
CA GLU A 654 9.55 6.37 13.58
C GLU A 654 10.64 6.37 14.64
N PHE A 655 11.24 5.20 14.89
CA PHE A 655 12.39 5.15 15.76
C PHE A 655 13.41 6.05 15.08
N PRO A 656 14.06 6.99 15.80
CA PRO A 656 15.19 7.67 15.19
C PRO A 656 16.06 6.52 14.70
N ALA A 657 16.24 6.42 13.39
CA ALA A 657 17.29 5.54 12.93
C ALA A 657 18.50 6.08 13.67
N ASP A 658 19.05 5.29 14.59
CA ASP A 658 20.39 5.46 15.12
C ASP A 658 21.38 5.27 13.94
N GLY A 659 21.17 5.99 12.83
CA GLY A 659 21.54 5.63 11.46
C GLY A 659 20.80 6.38 10.34
N ASN A 660 20.12 7.51 10.61
CA ASN A 660 19.64 8.41 9.54
C ASN A 660 20.77 9.21 8.91
N THR A 661 21.83 9.42 9.67
CA THR A 661 23.07 10.02 9.20
C THR A 661 24.18 9.01 9.43
N THR A 662 25.01 8.86 8.41
CA THR A 662 26.22 8.05 8.44
C THR A 662 27.38 8.94 8.90
N VAL A 663 28.28 8.36 9.68
CA VAL A 663 29.52 9.02 10.08
C VAL A 663 30.68 8.37 9.33
N THR A 664 31.32 9.13 8.44
CA THR A 664 32.42 8.63 7.61
C THR A 664 33.73 9.30 8.03
N PRO A 665 34.77 8.52 8.41
CA PRO A 665 36.08 9.09 8.72
C PRO A 665 36.78 9.56 7.43
N GLN A 666 37.49 10.67 7.52
CA GLN A 666 38.27 11.26 6.45
C GLN A 666 39.64 11.69 6.98
N HIS A 667 40.65 11.51 6.15
CA HIS A 667 42.01 11.94 6.42
C HIS A 667 42.29 13.27 5.71
N PRO A 668 43.21 14.10 6.24
CA PRO A 668 43.70 15.29 5.53
C PRO A 668 44.25 14.92 4.15
N GLN A 669 43.97 15.74 3.15
CA GLN A 669 44.59 15.60 1.83
C GLN A 669 46.00 16.18 1.82
N THR A 670 46.22 17.29 2.52
CA THR A 670 47.54 17.92 2.65
C THR A 670 47.80 18.40 4.07
N VAL A 671 49.08 18.45 4.45
CA VAL A 671 49.56 19.02 5.72
C VAL A 671 50.73 19.93 5.40
N THR A 672 50.61 21.23 5.72
CA THR A 672 51.61 22.24 5.36
C THR A 672 52.09 22.99 6.59
N THR A 673 53.40 23.18 6.74
CA THR A 673 53.96 24.03 7.81
C THR A 673 53.88 25.50 7.40
N LEU A 674 53.21 26.31 8.21
CA LEU A 674 53.05 27.74 7.98
C LEU A 674 54.27 28.54 8.47
N ALA A 675 54.41 29.78 8.00
CA ALA A 675 55.50 30.68 8.41
C ALA A 675 55.52 30.98 9.92
N SER A 676 54.38 30.86 10.60
CA SER A 676 54.24 30.97 12.05
C SER A 676 54.79 29.77 12.84
N GLY A 677 55.19 28.68 12.15
CA GLY A 677 55.59 27.41 12.74
C GLY A 677 54.44 26.45 13.05
N SER A 678 53.17 26.89 12.99
CA SER A 678 51.99 26.02 13.09
C SER A 678 51.80 25.18 11.83
N ARG A 679 51.14 24.02 11.93
CA ARG A 679 50.79 23.19 10.76
C ARG A 679 49.33 23.40 10.35
N LEU A 680 49.05 23.46 9.06
CA LEU A 680 47.69 23.50 8.51
C LEU A 680 47.36 22.15 7.90
N TRP A 681 46.28 21.55 8.38
CA TRP A 681 45.70 20.31 7.87
C TRP A 681 44.50 20.66 6.99
N ASP A 682 44.58 20.37 5.69
CA ASP A 682 43.50 20.62 4.73
C ASP A 682 42.83 19.30 4.32
N PHE A 683 41.53 19.17 4.58
CA PHE A 683 40.72 18.02 4.20
C PHE A 683 40.16 18.11 2.76
N GLY A 684 40.55 19.14 2.00
CA GLY A 684 40.24 19.35 0.59
C GLY A 684 38.87 20.00 0.34
N LYS A 685 37.83 19.62 1.10
CA LYS A 685 36.48 20.21 1.01
C LYS A 685 35.85 20.38 2.39
N ASP A 686 34.98 21.36 2.54
CA ASP A 686 34.15 21.60 3.73
C ASP A 686 33.20 20.43 3.95
N ALA A 687 33.01 20.06 5.20
CA ALA A 687 32.04 19.04 5.60
C ALA A 687 31.60 19.27 7.05
N PHE A 688 30.41 18.79 7.40
CA PHE A 688 29.87 18.88 8.75
C PHE A 688 30.36 17.70 9.60
N GLY A 689 31.02 17.97 10.72
CA GLY A 689 31.60 16.89 11.51
C GLY A 689 32.28 17.34 12.79
N TRP A 690 33.21 16.49 13.24
CA TRP A 690 34.16 16.78 14.33
C TRP A 690 35.55 16.20 14.03
N ILE A 691 36.54 16.62 14.82
CA ILE A 691 37.90 16.07 14.79
C ILE A 691 38.09 15.04 15.89
N GLU A 692 38.78 13.96 15.55
CA GLU A 692 39.35 12.99 16.47
C GLU A 692 40.88 13.02 16.38
N ILE A 693 41.52 13.00 17.56
CA ILE A 693 42.96 12.85 17.73
C ILE A 693 43.24 11.38 18.00
N GLU A 694 44.02 10.75 17.14
CA GLU A 694 44.57 9.42 17.35
C GLU A 694 45.99 9.55 17.89
N SER A 695 46.23 9.18 19.15
CA SER A 695 47.54 9.29 19.81
C SER A 695 47.87 8.06 20.64
N VAL A 696 49.09 7.54 20.54
CA VAL A 696 49.52 6.37 21.34
C VAL A 696 49.64 6.71 22.82
N ASN A 697 50.21 7.87 23.15
CA ASN A 697 50.55 8.25 24.52
C ASN A 697 49.64 9.32 25.12
N GLY A 698 48.71 9.88 24.34
CA GLY A 698 47.97 11.09 24.73
C GLY A 698 48.89 12.33 24.81
N GLY A 699 48.37 13.44 25.30
CA GLY A 699 49.13 14.70 25.50
C GLY A 699 48.33 15.96 25.21
N ALA A 700 48.95 17.13 25.44
CA ALA A 700 48.32 18.42 25.18
C ALA A 700 48.10 18.68 23.68
N PHE A 701 46.99 19.35 23.36
CA PHE A 701 46.69 19.83 22.00
C PHE A 701 46.12 21.25 22.04
N ASP A 702 46.30 21.98 20.95
CA ASP A 702 45.74 23.29 20.67
C ASP A 702 45.49 23.42 19.17
N LEU A 703 44.21 23.42 18.78
CA LEU A 703 43.76 23.33 17.40
C LEU A 703 42.76 24.45 17.09
N THR A 704 42.82 25.03 15.90
CA THR A 704 41.79 25.93 15.36
C THR A 704 41.14 25.30 14.14
N MET A 705 39.84 25.00 14.22
CA MET A 705 39.05 24.38 13.14
C MET A 705 38.23 25.45 12.42
N GLY A 706 38.14 25.41 11.09
CA GLY A 706 37.33 26.39 10.35
C GLY A 706 37.20 26.14 8.85
N GLU A 707 36.43 27.01 8.20
CA GLU A 707 36.06 26.90 6.78
C GLU A 707 36.97 27.72 5.86
N LEU A 708 37.62 28.78 6.38
CA LEU A 708 38.48 29.69 5.62
C LEU A 708 39.87 29.85 6.22
N THR A 709 40.83 30.17 5.35
CA THR A 709 42.18 30.63 5.72
C THR A 709 42.44 32.04 5.20
N ASN A 710 43.27 32.81 5.91
CA ASN A 710 43.77 34.08 5.39
C ASN A 710 44.95 33.87 4.41
N VAL A 711 45.50 34.97 3.89
CA VAL A 711 46.67 34.97 2.97
C VAL A 711 47.92 34.29 3.53
N CYS A 712 48.03 34.16 4.86
CA CYS A 712 49.14 33.48 5.53
C CYS A 712 48.87 31.98 5.78
N GLY A 713 47.70 31.47 5.36
CA GLY A 713 47.26 30.09 5.60
C GLY A 713 46.70 29.83 7.01
N CYS A 714 46.55 30.86 7.86
CA CYS A 714 45.96 30.68 9.18
C CYS A 714 44.43 30.58 9.08
N VAL A 715 43.83 29.66 9.85
CA VAL A 715 42.37 29.50 9.91
C VAL A 715 41.75 30.77 10.51
N THR A 716 40.74 31.32 9.84
CA THR A 716 40.18 32.63 10.19
C THR A 716 38.68 32.73 9.95
N ASN A 717 38.06 33.67 10.65
CA ASN A 717 36.84 34.33 10.21
C ASN A 717 37.13 35.84 10.16
N GLU A 718 37.66 36.31 9.03
CA GLU A 718 37.93 37.74 8.81
C GLU A 718 36.64 38.54 8.54
N TYR A 719 35.60 37.87 8.04
CA TYR A 719 34.27 38.43 7.81
C TYR A 719 33.42 38.42 9.09
N LYS A 720 33.73 39.29 10.06
CA LYS A 720 33.13 39.27 11.42
C LYS A 720 31.60 39.30 11.51
N ARG A 721 30.89 39.71 10.45
CA ARG A 721 29.41 39.69 10.39
C ARG A 721 28.83 38.37 9.88
N SER A 722 29.66 37.51 9.30
CA SER A 722 29.31 36.20 8.75
C SER A 722 29.04 35.16 9.83
N THR A 723 28.53 34.01 9.40
CA THR A 723 28.41 32.82 10.24
C THR A 723 29.52 31.81 10.04
N ILE A 724 30.55 32.17 9.26
CA ILE A 724 31.73 31.36 8.97
C ILE A 724 32.43 30.91 10.26
N ARG A 725 32.76 29.63 10.35
CA ARG A 725 33.40 29.03 11.53
C ARG A 725 34.91 29.20 11.54
N ALA A 726 35.41 29.64 12.69
CA ALA A 726 36.81 29.54 13.10
C ALA A 726 36.87 29.38 14.62
N VAL A 727 37.05 28.14 15.10
CA VAL A 727 36.90 27.77 16.51
C VAL A 727 38.21 27.18 17.03
N ARG A 728 38.81 27.83 18.01
CA ARG A 728 40.01 27.34 18.71
C ARG A 728 39.64 26.54 19.94
N VAL A 729 40.25 25.37 20.10
CA VAL A 729 40.04 24.44 21.21
C VAL A 729 41.39 23.92 21.67
N SER A 730 41.63 23.94 22.97
CA SER A 730 42.85 23.42 23.60
C SER A 730 42.47 22.47 24.73
N GLY A 731 43.28 21.44 24.96
CA GLY A 731 43.00 20.42 25.98
C GLY A 731 44.09 19.35 26.05
N THR A 732 43.76 18.22 26.67
CA THR A 732 44.65 17.06 26.79
C THR A 732 43.97 15.82 26.23
N ALA A 733 44.53 15.27 25.16
CA ALA A 733 44.06 14.03 24.54
C ALA A 733 44.50 12.81 25.37
N ARG A 734 43.60 11.83 25.51
CA ARG A 734 43.93 10.52 26.10
C ARG A 734 44.63 9.60 25.09
N PRO A 735 45.37 8.57 25.54
CA PRO A 735 45.80 7.46 24.68
C PRO A 735 44.64 6.84 23.87
N GLY A 736 44.92 6.42 22.65
CA GLY A 736 43.94 5.92 21.69
C GLY A 736 43.23 7.05 20.94
N ARG A 737 41.91 6.95 20.86
CA ARG A 737 41.02 7.88 20.15
C ARG A 737 40.41 8.90 21.10
N HIS A 738 40.60 10.18 20.79
CA HIS A 738 40.09 11.30 21.57
C HIS A 738 39.35 12.29 20.67
N ARG A 739 38.04 12.37 20.84
CA ARG A 739 37.21 13.39 20.19
C ARG A 739 37.51 14.78 20.75
N VAL A 740 37.71 15.76 19.87
CA VAL A 740 37.85 17.17 20.24
C VAL A 740 36.45 17.76 20.46
N GLU A 741 36.13 18.06 21.73
CA GLU A 741 34.84 18.64 22.09
C GLU A 741 34.77 20.13 21.78
N VAL A 742 33.77 20.52 20.99
CA VAL A 742 33.52 21.92 20.62
C VAL A 742 32.26 22.41 21.31
N LYS A 743 32.27 23.64 21.84
CA LYS A 743 31.08 24.23 22.44
C LYS A 743 29.99 24.42 21.38
N PRO A 744 28.75 23.94 21.62
CA PRO A 744 27.63 24.19 20.71
C PRO A 744 27.39 25.69 20.49
N ASP A 745 27.05 26.06 19.26
CA ASP A 745 26.65 27.43 18.94
C ASP A 745 25.20 27.67 19.28
N PHE A 746 24.91 28.78 19.95
CA PHE A 746 23.57 29.12 20.39
C PHE A 746 22.58 29.25 19.22
N ARG A 747 23.00 29.84 18.10
CA ARG A 747 22.15 30.08 16.92
C ARG A 747 21.57 28.78 16.37
N ASN A 748 22.41 27.76 16.30
CA ASN A 748 22.13 26.49 15.63
C ASN A 748 21.59 25.43 16.62
N THR A 749 21.35 25.83 17.87
CA THR A 749 20.79 24.96 18.90
C THR A 749 19.47 25.49 19.41
N HIS A 750 19.23 26.79 19.47
CA HIS A 750 18.01 27.33 20.07
C HIS A 750 17.04 27.95 19.04
N GLY A 751 17.54 28.47 17.90
CA GLY A 751 16.73 29.13 16.87
C GLY A 751 15.90 30.33 17.39
N PRO A 752 15.18 31.05 16.51
CA PRO A 752 14.12 31.97 16.93
C PRO A 752 12.91 31.20 17.51
N ASP A 753 12.17 31.80 18.43
CA ASP A 753 11.03 31.17 19.14
C ASP A 753 9.93 30.59 18.20
N GLU A 754 9.85 31.08 16.95
CA GLU A 754 8.86 30.68 15.95
C GLU A 754 9.28 29.48 15.07
N SER A 755 10.57 29.10 15.05
CA SER A 755 11.08 27.88 14.39
C SER A 755 12.45 27.49 14.94
N PRO A 756 12.54 26.53 15.87
CA PRO A 756 13.81 26.13 16.45
C PRO A 756 14.66 25.37 15.43
N ALA A 757 15.99 25.51 15.55
CA ALA A 757 16.96 24.72 14.80
C ALA A 757 16.73 23.22 14.97
N ILE A 758 16.93 22.44 13.90
CA ILE A 758 16.79 20.98 13.95
C ILE A 758 17.84 20.42 14.91
N ARG A 759 17.34 19.76 15.96
CA ARG A 759 18.18 19.08 16.94
C ARG A 759 18.74 17.81 16.31
N LEU A 760 20.07 17.71 16.27
CA LEU A 760 20.77 16.49 15.88
C LEU A 760 20.67 15.44 17.00
N ASP A 761 20.95 14.18 16.65
CA ASP A 761 21.09 13.10 17.62
C ASP A 761 22.14 13.49 18.68
N PRO A 762 21.79 13.49 19.98
CA PRO A 762 22.73 13.78 21.06
C PRO A 762 24.00 12.92 21.03
N ALA A 763 23.93 11.68 20.53
CA ALA A 763 25.09 10.79 20.38
C ALA A 763 26.13 11.31 19.39
N LEU A 764 25.70 12.13 18.42
CA LEU A 764 26.62 12.78 17.47
C LEU A 764 27.41 13.93 18.09
N GLY A 765 27.06 14.42 19.28
CA GLY A 765 27.71 15.56 19.92
C GLY A 765 27.65 16.84 19.08
N THR A 766 28.59 17.77 19.28
CA THR A 766 28.67 18.98 18.47
C THR A 766 29.21 18.65 17.07
N VAL A 767 28.41 18.99 16.06
CA VAL A 767 28.75 18.92 14.64
C VAL A 767 28.86 20.36 14.13
N MET A 768 29.91 20.68 13.37
CA MET A 768 30.08 22.00 12.71
C MET A 768 30.73 21.83 11.32
N PRO A 769 30.51 22.77 10.38
CA PRO A 769 31.22 22.77 9.11
C PRO A 769 32.68 23.20 9.33
N PHE A 770 33.61 22.49 8.68
CA PHE A 770 34.99 22.93 8.53
C PHE A 770 35.70 22.17 7.42
N ARG A 771 36.73 22.78 6.85
CA ARG A 771 37.69 22.17 5.91
C ARG A 771 39.09 22.09 6.48
N TYR A 772 39.48 23.09 7.28
CA TYR A 772 40.84 23.28 7.74
C TYR A 772 40.97 23.06 9.24
N VAL A 773 42.12 22.53 9.66
CA VAL A 773 42.54 22.50 11.06
C VAL A 773 43.96 23.08 11.17
N GLN A 774 44.09 24.22 11.83
CA GLN A 774 45.38 24.78 12.19
C GLN A 774 45.84 24.19 13.53
N GLU A 775 46.93 23.44 13.47
CA GLU A 775 47.60 22.86 14.62
C GLU A 775 48.63 23.83 15.19
N ILE A 776 48.37 24.28 16.41
CA ILE A 776 49.29 25.08 17.22
C ILE A 776 50.11 24.16 18.13
N ALA A 777 49.46 23.14 18.70
CA ALA A 777 50.11 22.05 19.43
C ALA A 777 49.34 20.73 19.23
N LEU A 778 50.06 19.61 19.14
CA LEU A 778 49.51 18.27 19.06
C LEU A 778 50.48 17.26 19.70
N PRO A 779 50.02 16.16 20.32
CA PRO A 779 50.92 15.16 20.86
C PRO A 779 51.86 14.59 19.79
N PRO A 780 53.15 14.33 20.12
CA PRO A 780 54.11 13.79 19.17
C PRO A 780 53.62 12.49 18.52
N GLY A 781 53.63 12.45 17.18
CA GLY A 781 53.19 11.29 16.41
C GLY A 781 51.67 11.09 16.31
N ALA A 782 50.86 11.98 16.89
CA ALA A 782 49.42 11.89 16.78
C ALA A 782 48.92 12.28 15.37
N ARG A 783 47.75 11.75 15.01
CA ARG A 783 47.06 12.01 13.75
C ARG A 783 45.70 12.64 13.99
N LEU A 784 45.25 13.43 13.01
CA LEU A 784 43.91 14.00 12.99
C LEU A 784 43.04 13.25 11.98
N VAL A 785 41.83 12.87 12.41
CA VAL A 785 40.79 12.27 11.57
C VAL A 785 39.54 13.12 11.67
N ARG A 786 38.96 13.52 10.53
CA ARG A 786 37.66 14.19 10.49
C ARG A 786 36.56 13.15 10.37
N HIS A 787 35.58 13.20 11.26
CA HIS A 787 34.38 12.38 11.17
C HIS A 787 33.25 13.22 10.58
N VAL A 788 32.85 12.90 9.35
CA VAL A 788 31.81 13.64 8.61
C VAL A 788 30.45 13.00 8.81
N VAL A 789 29.45 13.82 9.15
CA VAL A 789 28.05 13.42 9.30
C VAL A 789 27.28 13.77 8.03
N HIS A 790 26.60 12.80 7.43
CA HIS A 790 25.81 13.01 6.20
C HIS A 790 24.67 11.97 6.09
N TRP A 791 23.62 12.23 5.32
CA TRP A 791 22.65 11.21 4.90
C TRP A 791 23.36 10.15 4.03
N PRO A 792 23.00 8.86 4.08
CA PRO A 792 23.63 7.80 3.28
C PRO A 792 23.32 7.88 1.78
N ILE A 793 23.71 8.98 1.14
CA ILE A 793 23.58 9.22 -0.30
C ILE A 793 24.67 8.45 -1.03
N ASP A 794 24.28 7.60 -1.98
CA ASP A 794 25.23 6.93 -2.88
C ASP A 794 25.76 7.91 -3.93
N MET A 795 26.92 8.49 -3.65
CA MET A 795 27.58 9.43 -4.57
C MET A 795 28.02 8.80 -5.90
N SER A 796 27.96 7.47 -6.06
CA SER A 796 28.23 6.79 -7.33
C SER A 796 26.96 6.57 -8.18
N ALA A 797 25.77 6.75 -7.61
CA ALA A 797 24.50 6.47 -8.28
C ALA A 797 24.25 7.39 -9.50
N ALA A 798 24.85 8.58 -9.52
CA ALA A 798 24.78 9.53 -10.62
C ALA A 798 26.16 9.96 -11.13
N SER A 799 26.26 10.21 -12.44
CA SER A 799 27.44 10.80 -13.07
C SER A 799 27.03 11.73 -14.21
N PHE A 800 27.86 12.71 -14.51
CA PHE A 800 27.70 13.62 -15.63
C PHE A 800 29.08 14.03 -16.15
N SER A 801 29.25 14.02 -17.46
CA SER A 801 30.44 14.53 -18.13
C SER A 801 30.07 15.07 -19.50
N CYS A 802 30.64 16.21 -19.88
CA CYS A 802 30.49 16.82 -21.19
C CYS A 802 31.79 17.47 -21.68
N ASP A 803 31.77 18.04 -22.89
CA ASP A 803 32.93 18.74 -23.46
C ASP A 803 33.19 20.15 -22.89
N SER A 804 32.37 20.62 -21.94
CA SER A 804 32.62 21.84 -21.16
C SER A 804 33.18 21.52 -19.78
N GLU A 805 34.47 21.75 -19.57
CA GLU A 805 35.12 21.57 -18.27
C GLU A 805 34.48 22.43 -17.17
N ALA A 806 34.09 23.67 -17.52
CA ALA A 806 33.39 24.57 -16.62
C ALA A 806 32.07 23.96 -16.12
N LEU A 807 31.27 23.36 -17.01
CA LEU A 807 29.99 22.76 -16.63
C LEU A 807 30.18 21.49 -15.80
N ASN A 808 31.19 20.66 -16.11
CA ASN A 808 31.55 19.50 -15.31
C ASN A 808 31.90 19.92 -13.87
N ARG A 809 32.74 20.95 -13.71
CA ARG A 809 33.10 21.50 -12.39
C ARG A 809 31.89 22.01 -11.61
N VAL A 810 30.97 22.71 -12.27
CA VAL A 810 29.74 23.22 -11.66
C VAL A 810 28.83 22.08 -11.21
N TRP A 811 28.69 21.03 -12.01
CA TRP A 811 27.90 19.85 -11.65
C TRP A 811 28.49 19.14 -10.43
N ASP A 812 29.81 18.89 -10.40
CA ASP A 812 30.50 18.26 -9.26
C ASP A 812 30.41 19.10 -7.98
N PHE A 813 30.51 20.43 -8.11
CA PHE A 813 30.36 21.37 -7.00
C PHE A 813 28.96 21.31 -6.39
N CYS A 814 27.91 21.34 -7.24
CA CYS A 814 26.52 21.27 -6.79
C CYS A 814 26.18 19.89 -6.20
N LYS A 815 26.65 18.80 -6.83
CA LYS A 815 26.47 17.43 -6.32
C LYS A 815 27.11 17.24 -4.94
N TYR A 816 28.34 17.71 -4.76
CA TYR A 816 29.00 17.66 -3.45
C TYR A 816 28.25 18.49 -2.40
N SER A 817 27.70 19.64 -2.81
CA SER A 817 26.95 20.53 -1.91
C SER A 817 25.74 19.82 -1.31
N ILE A 818 24.90 19.17 -2.12
CA ILE A 818 23.75 18.39 -1.65
C ILE A 818 24.16 17.31 -0.64
N TRP A 819 25.26 16.61 -0.91
CA TRP A 819 25.77 15.58 -0.01
C TRP A 819 26.24 16.16 1.32
N ALA A 820 27.07 17.21 1.28
CA ALA A 820 27.68 17.79 2.48
C ALA A 820 26.65 18.44 3.41
N THR A 821 25.57 19.00 2.88
CA THR A 821 24.52 19.68 3.66
C THR A 821 23.45 18.72 4.19
N SER A 822 23.57 17.40 3.95
CA SER A 822 22.59 16.40 4.39
C SER A 822 22.71 15.96 5.86
N PHE A 823 23.65 16.54 6.60
CA PHE A 823 24.06 16.17 7.96
C PHE A 823 22.93 16.19 9.01
N ALA A 824 21.83 16.91 8.77
CA ALA A 824 20.71 17.02 9.70
C ALA A 824 19.66 15.90 9.53
N GLY A 825 19.74 15.10 8.47
CA GLY A 825 18.71 14.12 8.12
C GLY A 825 17.34 14.73 7.76
N LEU A 826 17.32 16.03 7.54
CA LEU A 826 16.27 16.88 6.95
C LEU A 826 16.99 17.94 6.12
N TYR A 827 16.35 18.47 5.08
CA TYR A 827 16.93 19.60 4.36
C TYR A 827 16.85 20.84 5.23
N VAL A 828 18.01 21.38 5.57
CA VAL A 828 18.17 22.65 6.30
C VAL A 828 18.90 23.65 5.41
N ASP A 829 18.77 24.93 5.73
CA ASP A 829 19.44 26.06 5.08
C ASP A 829 20.97 25.88 5.05
N GLY A 830 21.58 25.59 6.20
CA GLY A 830 23.02 25.46 6.35
C GLY A 830 23.43 25.50 7.83
N ASP A 831 24.64 25.99 8.12
CA ASP A 831 25.09 26.24 9.50
C ASP A 831 24.63 27.59 10.04
N ARG A 832 23.98 28.45 9.26
CA ARG A 832 23.49 29.73 9.79
C ARG A 832 22.32 29.55 10.76
N GLU A 833 21.28 28.81 10.38
CA GLU A 833 20.06 28.65 11.20
C GLU A 833 19.73 27.18 11.52
N ARG A 834 20.10 26.24 10.63
CA ARG A 834 19.71 24.81 10.68
C ARG A 834 18.21 24.59 10.69
N ILE A 835 17.49 25.36 9.88
CA ILE A 835 16.02 25.34 9.77
C ILE A 835 15.64 24.90 8.36
N PRO A 836 14.65 23.99 8.22
CA PRO A 836 14.04 23.73 6.92
C PRO A 836 13.20 24.93 6.46
N TYR A 837 13.44 25.40 5.25
CA TYR A 837 12.61 26.37 4.55
C TYR A 837 12.07 25.72 3.28
N GLU A 838 10.78 25.91 2.94
CA GLU A 838 10.17 25.20 1.81
C GLU A 838 10.85 25.47 0.46
N ALA A 839 11.32 26.68 0.21
CA ALA A 839 12.03 27.02 -1.03
C ALA A 839 13.38 26.31 -1.14
N ASP A 840 14.18 26.39 -0.08
CA ASP A 840 15.46 25.70 0.07
C ASP A 840 15.31 24.20 -0.05
N ALA A 841 14.33 23.65 0.66
CA ALA A 841 14.02 22.23 0.71
C ALA A 841 13.58 21.70 -0.66
N TYR A 842 12.86 22.49 -1.47
CA TYR A 842 12.49 22.08 -2.83
C TYR A 842 13.70 22.00 -3.76
N ILE A 843 14.61 23.00 -3.75
CA ILE A 843 15.83 22.93 -4.56
C ILE A 843 16.72 21.77 -4.10
N ASN A 844 16.86 21.58 -2.79
CA ASN A 844 17.52 20.43 -2.20
C ASN A 844 16.91 19.10 -2.64
N GLN A 845 15.58 18.99 -2.62
CA GLN A 845 14.85 17.80 -3.04
C GLN A 845 15.15 17.46 -4.49
N LEU A 846 15.03 18.44 -5.38
CA LEU A 846 15.33 18.27 -6.80
C LEU A 846 16.80 17.89 -7.05
N GLY A 847 17.72 18.50 -6.31
CA GLY A 847 19.16 18.17 -6.38
C GLY A 847 19.47 16.77 -5.86
N HIS A 848 18.90 16.40 -4.71
CA HIS A 848 19.04 15.06 -4.14
C HIS A 848 18.47 13.99 -5.08
N TYR A 849 17.27 14.20 -5.62
CA TYR A 849 16.64 13.27 -6.55
C TYR A 849 17.36 13.16 -7.90
N ALA A 850 18.25 14.10 -8.22
CA ALA A 850 19.13 13.99 -9.38
C ALA A 850 20.37 13.10 -9.12
N ILE A 851 20.70 12.80 -7.86
CA ILE A 851 21.91 12.07 -7.48
C ILE A 851 21.66 10.78 -6.70
N ASP A 852 20.44 10.54 -6.22
CA ASP A 852 20.06 9.34 -5.49
C ASP A 852 18.60 8.93 -5.79
N ALA A 853 18.29 7.64 -5.62
CA ALA A 853 16.94 7.08 -5.69
C ALA A 853 16.31 6.89 -4.29
N ASP A 854 16.96 7.36 -3.22
CA ASP A 854 16.38 7.46 -1.89
C ASP A 854 15.57 8.76 -1.69
N TYR A 855 14.26 8.65 -1.84
CA TYR A 855 13.34 9.79 -1.75
C TYR A 855 12.95 10.17 -0.31
N ARG A 856 13.37 9.39 0.71
CA ARG A 856 12.85 9.47 2.09
C ARG A 856 13.17 10.80 2.78
N MET A 857 14.40 11.30 2.64
CA MET A 857 14.80 12.56 3.27
C MET A 857 13.94 13.74 2.77
N GLY A 858 13.63 13.75 1.46
CA GLY A 858 12.78 14.78 0.87
C GLY A 858 11.34 14.70 1.36
N ARG A 859 10.74 13.50 1.39
CA ARG A 859 9.40 13.29 1.94
C ARG A 859 9.31 13.70 3.41
N ARG A 860 10.27 13.27 4.23
CA ARG A 860 10.32 13.60 5.66
C ARG A 860 10.46 15.09 5.90
N THR A 861 11.28 15.78 5.09
CA THR A 861 11.41 17.23 5.17
C THR A 861 10.12 17.94 4.78
N HIS A 862 9.45 17.49 3.72
CA HIS A 862 8.16 18.05 3.34
C HIS A 862 7.10 17.84 4.43
N GLU A 863 6.99 16.64 4.99
CA GLU A 863 6.02 16.33 6.05
C GLU A 863 6.29 17.13 7.34
N TYR A 864 7.56 17.40 7.65
CA TYR A 864 7.95 18.34 8.70
C TYR A 864 7.41 19.75 8.40
N LEU A 865 7.63 20.27 7.18
CA LEU A 865 7.19 21.60 6.73
C LEU A 865 5.67 21.74 6.57
N LEU A 866 4.94 20.63 6.44
CA LEU A 866 3.48 20.63 6.52
C LEU A 866 2.99 20.92 7.94
N LYS A 867 3.72 20.43 8.95
CA LYS A 867 3.42 20.63 10.38
C LYS A 867 3.98 21.95 10.91
N PHE A 868 5.15 22.35 10.43
CA PHE A 868 5.90 23.54 10.85
C PHE A 868 6.20 24.43 9.63
N PRO A 869 5.18 25.08 9.05
CA PRO A 869 5.35 25.91 7.86
C PRO A 869 6.09 27.21 8.18
N THR A 870 6.81 27.76 7.19
CA THR A 870 7.49 29.05 7.34
C THR A 870 6.61 30.23 6.89
N TRP A 871 7.07 31.47 7.11
CA TRP A 871 6.27 32.69 6.93
C TRP A 871 6.12 33.21 5.47
N PRO A 872 7.03 32.97 4.49
CA PRO A 872 6.87 33.58 3.17
C PRO A 872 5.72 32.95 2.35
N THR A 873 4.97 33.79 1.65
CA THR A 873 3.78 33.40 0.87
C THR A 873 4.07 32.26 -0.12
N GLU A 874 4.97 32.50 -1.06
CA GLU A 874 5.32 31.58 -2.13
C GLU A 874 6.19 30.41 -1.65
N TRP A 875 6.84 30.51 -0.48
CA TRP A 875 7.52 29.36 0.11
C TRP A 875 6.52 28.31 0.53
N LYS A 876 5.38 28.68 1.12
CA LYS A 876 4.29 27.72 1.40
C LYS A 876 3.78 27.03 0.13
N GLN A 877 3.76 27.72 -1.01
CA GLN A 877 3.39 27.16 -2.32
C GLN A 877 4.38 26.10 -2.83
N HIS A 878 5.66 26.16 -2.42
CA HIS A 878 6.62 25.09 -2.71
C HIS A 878 6.23 23.75 -2.07
N SER A 879 5.44 23.72 -0.98
CA SER A 879 4.96 22.46 -0.40
C SER A 879 4.19 21.61 -1.43
N ILE A 880 3.35 22.21 -2.27
CA ILE A 880 2.63 21.48 -3.33
C ILE A 880 3.62 20.92 -4.36
N LYS A 881 4.64 21.70 -4.73
CA LYS A 881 5.70 21.26 -5.65
C LYS A 881 6.49 20.09 -5.08
N MET A 882 6.82 20.15 -3.78
CA MET A 882 7.55 19.08 -3.09
C MET A 882 6.75 17.78 -3.02
N ALA A 883 5.45 17.87 -2.72
CA ALA A 883 4.56 16.70 -2.70
C ALA A 883 4.41 16.08 -4.10
N TRP A 884 4.22 16.91 -5.12
CA TRP A 884 4.09 16.45 -6.50
C TRP A 884 5.39 15.79 -6.98
N ALA A 885 6.55 16.39 -6.70
CA ALA A 885 7.85 15.84 -7.08
C ALA A 885 8.13 14.50 -6.36
N ASP A 886 7.87 14.39 -5.05
CA ASP A 886 8.04 13.12 -4.32
C ASP A 886 7.18 12.01 -4.91
N TRP A 887 5.89 12.26 -5.16
CA TRP A 887 5.00 11.29 -5.78
C TRP A 887 5.44 10.90 -7.20
N MET A 888 5.79 11.89 -8.03
CA MET A 888 6.18 11.64 -9.42
C MET A 888 7.49 10.87 -9.53
N TRP A 889 8.49 11.16 -8.68
CA TRP A 889 9.76 10.47 -8.69
C TRP A 889 9.68 9.08 -8.05
N SER A 890 9.03 8.96 -6.89
CA SER A 890 9.01 7.72 -6.12
C SER A 890 7.91 6.73 -6.53
N GLY A 891 6.82 7.21 -7.13
CA GLY A 891 5.60 6.42 -7.36
C GLY A 891 4.70 6.30 -6.11
N ASP A 892 5.10 6.84 -4.96
CA ASP A 892 4.36 6.76 -3.71
C ASP A 892 3.32 7.88 -3.59
N VAL A 893 2.04 7.54 -3.77
CA VAL A 893 0.92 8.50 -3.69
C VAL A 893 0.43 8.74 -2.26
N GLN A 894 1.03 8.10 -1.25
CA GLN A 894 0.41 8.01 0.06
C GLN A 894 0.52 9.29 0.89
N SER A 895 1.67 9.98 0.82
CA SER A 895 1.82 11.29 1.47
C SER A 895 0.83 12.30 0.87
N VAL A 896 0.66 12.27 -0.45
CA VAL A 896 -0.38 13.03 -1.16
C VAL A 896 -1.77 12.68 -0.63
N ARG A 897 -2.15 11.40 -0.58
CA ARG A 897 -3.48 10.97 -0.08
C ARG A 897 -3.73 11.41 1.36
N ARG A 898 -2.71 11.39 2.23
CA ARG A 898 -2.81 11.79 3.64
C ARG A 898 -2.98 13.29 3.82
N TYR A 899 -2.27 14.10 3.03
CA TYR A 899 -2.17 15.54 3.25
C TYR A 899 -2.88 16.38 2.17
N TYR A 900 -3.63 15.75 1.25
CA TYR A 900 -4.29 16.44 0.14
C TYR A 900 -5.14 17.63 0.59
N ASP A 901 -5.98 17.47 1.62
CA ASP A 901 -6.82 18.55 2.13
C ASP A 901 -6.01 19.70 2.75
N LEU A 902 -4.87 19.39 3.36
CA LEU A 902 -3.95 20.40 3.90
C LEU A 902 -3.25 21.16 2.77
N LEU A 903 -2.80 20.44 1.73
CA LEU A 903 -2.20 21.03 0.53
C LEU A 903 -3.20 21.97 -0.16
N LYS A 904 -4.42 21.50 -0.41
CA LYS A 904 -5.50 22.27 -1.03
C LYS A 904 -5.93 23.46 -0.17
N GLY A 905 -6.20 23.26 1.11
CA GLY A 905 -6.80 24.28 1.97
C GLY A 905 -5.81 25.33 2.48
N ARG A 906 -4.59 24.92 2.86
CA ARG A 906 -3.63 25.82 3.52
C ARG A 906 -2.43 26.21 2.66
N LYS A 907 -1.98 25.35 1.76
CA LYS A 907 -0.76 25.60 0.98
C LYS A 907 -1.02 26.23 -0.38
N LEU A 908 -2.11 25.85 -1.06
CA LEU A 908 -2.47 26.37 -2.38
C LEU A 908 -2.69 27.89 -2.39
N HIS A 909 -3.51 28.38 -1.46
CA HIS A 909 -3.80 29.81 -1.34
C HIS A 909 -2.94 30.53 -0.29
N ALA A 910 -2.14 29.79 0.48
CA ALA A 910 -1.32 30.31 1.59
C ALA A 910 -2.10 31.18 2.62
N GLY A 911 -3.42 31.02 2.71
CA GLY A 911 -4.29 31.82 3.60
C GLY A 911 -4.81 33.13 2.99
N PHE A 912 -4.55 33.38 1.70
CA PHE A 912 -4.95 34.61 1.01
C PHE A 912 -6.24 34.45 0.20
N PRO A 913 -7.01 35.53 0.00
CA PRO A 913 -8.23 35.50 -0.81
C PRO A 913 -7.91 35.39 -2.31
N VAL A 914 -8.81 34.70 -3.02
CA VAL A 914 -8.81 34.56 -4.48
C VAL A 914 -9.91 35.45 -5.07
N ARG A 915 -9.56 36.30 -6.04
CA ARG A 915 -10.52 37.15 -6.77
C ARG A 915 -11.44 36.33 -7.67
N GLU A 916 -12.52 36.95 -8.15
CA GLU A 916 -13.44 36.36 -9.12
C GLU A 916 -12.76 35.94 -10.43
N ASP A 917 -11.75 36.69 -10.86
CA ASP A 917 -10.93 36.40 -12.03
C ASP A 917 -9.82 35.36 -11.78
N GLY A 918 -9.78 34.78 -10.57
CA GLY A 918 -8.90 33.70 -10.19
C GLY A 918 -7.57 34.12 -9.57
N LEU A 919 -7.17 35.39 -9.60
CA LEU A 919 -5.87 35.81 -9.06
C LEU A 919 -5.88 35.90 -7.52
N ILE A 920 -4.78 35.48 -6.89
CA ILE A 920 -4.52 35.65 -5.46
C ILE A 920 -4.17 37.11 -5.16
N VAL A 921 -4.75 37.64 -4.08
CA VAL A 921 -4.39 38.92 -3.48
C VAL A 921 -3.60 38.67 -2.20
N SER A 922 -2.27 38.73 -2.30
CA SER A 922 -1.35 38.56 -1.17
C SER A 922 -1.29 39.81 -0.28
N SER A 923 -0.53 39.72 0.81
CA SER A 923 -0.26 40.85 1.71
C SER A 923 0.79 41.84 1.17
N GLY A 924 1.44 41.56 0.03
CA GLY A 924 2.55 42.35 -0.48
C GLY A 924 3.78 42.31 0.47
N PRO A 925 4.56 43.39 0.60
CA PRO A 925 5.82 43.40 1.35
C PRO A 925 5.62 43.73 2.85
N ALA A 926 4.55 43.22 3.48
CA ALA A 926 4.19 43.56 4.86
C ALA A 926 5.37 43.36 5.84
N ARG A 927 5.48 44.18 6.91
CA ARG A 927 6.65 44.12 7.81
C ARG A 927 6.62 42.96 8.83
N LYS A 928 5.46 42.35 9.08
CA LYS A 928 5.27 41.26 10.07
C LYS A 928 4.19 40.27 9.59
N GLY A 929 4.39 38.98 9.84
CA GLY A 929 3.49 37.90 9.40
C GLY A 929 3.77 37.42 7.98
N ASP A 930 2.79 36.72 7.40
CA ASP A 930 2.85 36.20 6.03
C ASP A 930 3.02 37.34 5.01
N ARG A 931 4.03 37.22 4.14
CA ARG A 931 4.39 38.25 3.15
C ARG A 931 5.16 37.68 1.98
N ASP A 932 5.14 38.44 0.89
CA ASP A 932 5.85 38.10 -0.34
C ASP A 932 7.34 38.38 -0.18
N ILE A 933 8.19 37.45 -0.63
CA ILE A 933 9.65 37.65 -0.60
C ILE A 933 10.22 37.93 -2.00
N VAL A 934 9.66 37.28 -3.02
CA VAL A 934 10.06 37.14 -4.43
C VAL A 934 11.46 36.60 -4.61
N ASP A 935 12.44 37.23 -3.96
CA ASP A 935 13.83 36.81 -3.97
C ASP A 935 14.57 37.24 -2.69
N TRP A 936 15.71 36.58 -2.44
CA TRP A 936 16.53 36.78 -1.25
C TRP A 936 18.03 36.74 -1.58
N PRO A 937 18.85 37.71 -1.12
CA PRO A 937 18.52 38.83 -0.24
C PRO A 937 17.89 40.04 -0.96
N LEU A 938 17.49 41.06 -0.20
CA LEU A 938 16.86 42.30 -0.70
C LEU A 938 17.51 42.91 -1.96
N PRO A 939 18.86 43.01 -2.09
CA PRO A 939 19.50 43.60 -3.28
C PRO A 939 19.36 42.80 -4.57
N GLU A 940 18.92 41.54 -4.50
CA GLU A 940 18.85 40.63 -5.67
C GLU A 940 17.46 40.60 -6.32
N ARG A 941 16.58 41.54 -6.01
CA ARG A 941 15.18 41.57 -6.50
C ARG A 941 14.98 42.32 -7.81
N ASP A 942 16.03 42.76 -8.49
CA ASP A 942 15.93 43.55 -9.72
C ASP A 942 14.94 44.74 -9.63
N ASN A 943 14.97 45.44 -8.49
CA ASN A 943 14.04 46.54 -8.15
C ASN A 943 12.54 46.16 -8.21
N PHE A 944 12.19 44.90 -7.91
CA PHE A 944 10.82 44.40 -7.94
C PHE A 944 9.81 45.33 -7.25
N GLU A 945 8.78 45.74 -7.98
CA GLU A 945 7.70 46.60 -7.47
C GLU A 945 6.60 45.76 -6.83
N PHE A 946 6.68 45.56 -5.51
CA PHE A 946 5.71 44.76 -4.77
C PHE A 946 4.29 45.34 -4.84
N LYS A 947 3.34 44.53 -5.33
CA LYS A 947 1.89 44.79 -5.34
C LYS A 947 1.17 43.68 -4.58
N LYS A 948 -0.08 43.94 -4.17
CA LYS A 948 -0.94 42.91 -3.55
C LYS A 948 -1.34 41.81 -4.55
N VAL A 949 -1.51 42.17 -5.81
CA VAL A 949 -1.70 41.21 -6.90
C VAL A 949 -0.33 41.05 -7.57
N ASN A 950 0.44 40.10 -7.04
CA ASN A 950 1.85 39.89 -7.36
C ASN A 950 2.01 38.85 -8.49
N ALA A 951 2.80 39.18 -9.52
CA ALA A 951 3.00 38.33 -10.68
C ALA A 951 3.75 37.03 -10.34
N VAL A 952 4.70 37.03 -9.42
CA VAL A 952 5.46 35.81 -9.06
C VAL A 952 4.60 34.86 -8.23
N VAL A 953 3.88 35.37 -7.22
CA VAL A 953 2.97 34.56 -6.38
C VAL A 953 1.87 33.90 -7.21
N ASN A 954 1.30 34.64 -8.17
CA ASN A 954 0.27 34.09 -9.05
C ASN A 954 0.83 33.09 -10.07
N ALA A 955 2.11 33.20 -10.44
CA ALA A 955 2.75 32.21 -11.30
C ALA A 955 2.96 30.87 -10.57
N PHE A 956 3.38 30.91 -9.29
CA PHE A 956 3.42 29.71 -8.44
C PHE A 956 2.02 29.11 -8.25
N TYR A 957 1.02 29.95 -8.00
CA TYR A 957 -0.36 29.50 -7.83
C TYR A 957 -0.89 28.75 -9.06
N HIS A 958 -0.66 29.29 -10.26
CA HIS A 958 -1.02 28.61 -11.51
C HIS A 958 -0.41 27.20 -11.59
N MET A 959 0.90 27.08 -11.37
CA MET A 959 1.58 25.79 -11.44
C MET A 959 1.06 24.82 -10.36
N ASN A 960 0.81 25.31 -9.14
CA ASN A 960 0.29 24.48 -8.06
C ASN A 960 -1.13 23.96 -8.33
N LEU A 961 -1.98 24.71 -9.05
CA LEU A 961 -3.29 24.21 -9.47
C LEU A 961 -3.15 22.99 -10.38
N LEU A 962 -2.21 23.02 -11.32
CA LEU A 962 -1.93 21.90 -12.22
C LEU A 962 -1.37 20.69 -11.46
N GLU A 963 -0.37 20.90 -10.61
CA GLU A 963 0.23 19.85 -9.79
C GLU A 963 -0.79 19.21 -8.83
N LEU A 964 -1.63 20.05 -8.20
CA LEU A 964 -2.68 19.57 -7.32
C LEU A 964 -3.78 18.82 -8.09
N ALA A 965 -4.09 19.24 -9.33
CA ALA A 965 -5.03 18.51 -10.18
C ALA A 965 -4.52 17.12 -10.55
N ASP A 966 -3.23 16.98 -10.84
CA ASP A 966 -2.61 15.68 -11.13
C ASP A 966 -2.63 14.78 -9.89
N MET A 967 -2.32 15.36 -8.72
CA MET A 967 -2.44 14.65 -7.45
C MET A 967 -3.88 14.22 -7.16
N ALA A 968 -4.87 15.09 -7.39
CA ALA A 968 -6.30 14.81 -7.23
C ALA A 968 -6.72 13.64 -8.12
N GLN A 969 -6.31 13.66 -9.39
CA GLN A 969 -6.55 12.59 -10.34
C GLN A 969 -5.94 11.26 -9.85
N ALA A 970 -4.71 11.30 -9.32
CA ALA A 970 -3.99 10.13 -8.84
C ALA A 970 -4.65 9.47 -7.62
N ILE A 971 -5.31 10.26 -6.76
CA ILE A 971 -6.05 9.74 -5.60
C ILE A 971 -7.55 9.50 -5.89
N GLY A 972 -7.98 9.61 -7.14
CA GLY A 972 -9.34 9.27 -7.58
C GLY A 972 -10.37 10.40 -7.52
N LEU A 973 -9.97 11.63 -7.21
CA LEU A 973 -10.84 12.81 -7.15
C LEU A 973 -10.97 13.48 -8.53
N LYS A 974 -11.63 12.80 -9.47
CA LYS A 974 -11.70 13.23 -10.89
C LYS A 974 -12.38 14.58 -11.10
N ASP A 975 -13.49 14.84 -10.42
CA ASP A 975 -14.24 16.10 -10.56
C ASP A 975 -13.44 17.28 -10.00
N GLU A 976 -12.73 17.05 -8.90
CA GLU A 976 -11.82 18.03 -8.31
C GLU A 976 -10.65 18.31 -9.25
N ALA A 977 -10.04 17.28 -9.84
CA ALA A 977 -8.98 17.44 -10.83
C ALA A 977 -9.44 18.29 -12.03
N ALA A 978 -10.65 18.05 -12.53
CA ALA A 978 -11.23 18.83 -13.62
C ALA A 978 -11.44 20.31 -13.23
N LYS A 979 -11.94 20.55 -12.01
CA LYS A 979 -12.13 21.92 -11.48
C LYS A 979 -10.80 22.66 -11.34
N LEU A 980 -9.80 22.04 -10.74
CA LEU A 980 -8.46 22.64 -10.55
C LEU A 980 -7.81 22.99 -11.90
N ARG A 981 -7.97 22.15 -12.92
CA ARG A 981 -7.51 22.45 -14.29
C ARG A 981 -8.25 23.63 -14.91
N ALA A 982 -9.56 23.72 -14.72
CA ALA A 982 -10.35 24.85 -15.20
C ALA A 982 -9.95 26.16 -14.49
N ASP A 983 -9.67 26.10 -13.20
CA ASP A 983 -9.17 27.25 -12.43
C ASP A 983 -7.76 27.65 -12.89
N ALA A 984 -6.89 26.70 -13.23
CA ALA A 984 -5.57 27.00 -13.80
C ALA A 984 -5.69 27.75 -15.14
N VAL A 985 -6.59 27.33 -16.03
CA VAL A 985 -6.86 28.04 -17.30
C VAL A 985 -7.31 29.47 -17.03
N ARG A 986 -8.28 29.67 -16.13
CA ARG A 986 -8.76 31.00 -15.75
C ARG A 986 -7.65 31.89 -15.21
N VAL A 987 -6.78 31.35 -14.35
CA VAL A 987 -5.62 32.07 -13.81
C VAL A 987 -4.67 32.44 -14.95
N SER A 988 -4.37 31.54 -15.88
CA SER A 988 -3.50 31.83 -17.02
C SER A 988 -4.04 32.97 -17.90
N GLU A 989 -5.34 32.97 -18.19
CA GLU A 989 -5.99 34.03 -18.98
C GLU A 989 -5.96 35.39 -18.25
N SER A 990 -6.23 35.38 -16.94
CA SER A 990 -6.14 36.57 -16.11
C SER A 990 -4.71 37.07 -15.94
N TYR A 991 -3.75 36.16 -15.80
CA TYR A 991 -2.33 36.48 -15.70
C TYR A 991 -1.86 37.24 -16.93
N GLU A 992 -2.19 36.73 -18.12
CA GLU A 992 -1.86 37.37 -19.39
C GLU A 992 -2.48 38.76 -19.49
N ARG A 993 -3.78 38.88 -19.21
CA ARG A 993 -4.50 40.16 -19.29
C ARG A 993 -3.97 41.22 -18.32
N VAL A 994 -3.59 40.81 -17.11
CA VAL A 994 -3.25 41.74 -16.01
C VAL A 994 -1.77 42.11 -16.01
N PHE A 995 -0.89 41.16 -16.31
CA PHE A 995 0.55 41.37 -16.15
C PHE A 995 1.30 41.58 -17.46
N TYR A 996 0.78 41.17 -18.62
CA TYR A 996 1.48 41.39 -19.88
C TYR A 996 1.33 42.83 -20.38
N ASP A 997 2.46 43.53 -20.54
CA ASP A 997 2.53 44.85 -21.15
C ASP A 997 2.84 44.69 -22.65
N ALA A 998 1.81 44.82 -23.48
CA ALA A 998 1.94 44.66 -24.92
C ALA A 998 2.86 45.70 -25.59
N SER A 999 3.02 46.89 -24.98
CA SER A 999 3.87 47.95 -25.54
C SER A 999 5.36 47.65 -25.34
N ARG A 1000 5.70 47.10 -24.18
CA ARG A 1000 7.08 46.73 -23.80
C ARG A 1000 7.41 45.26 -24.09
N LYS A 1001 6.40 44.45 -24.41
CA LYS A 1001 6.47 43.00 -24.68
C LYS A 1001 7.04 42.20 -23.51
N VAL A 1002 6.71 42.57 -22.28
CA VAL A 1002 7.19 41.95 -21.03
C VAL A 1002 6.07 41.84 -20.01
N TYR A 1003 6.27 41.02 -18.98
CA TYR A 1003 5.39 40.94 -17.82
C TYR A 1003 5.83 41.93 -16.74
N VAL A 1004 4.89 42.70 -16.19
CA VAL A 1004 5.12 43.63 -15.06
C VAL A 1004 5.04 42.91 -13.72
N ASP A 1005 5.62 43.51 -12.67
CA ASP A 1005 5.79 42.87 -11.35
C ASP A 1005 4.47 42.59 -10.60
N GLY A 1006 3.41 43.32 -10.96
CA GLY A 1006 2.09 43.16 -10.38
C GLY A 1006 1.07 44.10 -11.02
N GLU A 1007 -0.19 43.98 -10.61
CA GLU A 1007 -1.28 44.80 -11.16
C GLU A 1007 -0.99 46.30 -10.94
N GLY A 1008 -0.90 47.05 -12.03
CA GLY A 1008 -0.56 48.48 -12.01
C GLY A 1008 0.90 48.79 -11.65
N ALA A 1009 1.81 47.81 -11.69
CA ALA A 1009 3.24 48.05 -11.57
C ALA A 1009 3.79 48.72 -12.84
N ARG A 1010 4.75 49.63 -12.64
CA ARG A 1010 5.52 50.25 -13.73
C ARG A 1010 6.77 49.44 -14.03
N ASN A 1011 7.36 48.80 -13.04
CA ASN A 1011 8.53 47.96 -13.24
C ASN A 1011 8.19 46.61 -13.89
N ALA A 1012 9.11 46.11 -14.71
CA ALA A 1012 9.13 44.75 -15.22
C ALA A 1012 10.49 44.17 -14.83
N SER A 1013 10.47 43.23 -13.89
CA SER A 1013 11.68 42.58 -13.38
C SER A 1013 12.02 41.31 -14.15
N LEU A 1014 13.25 40.86 -13.98
CA LEU A 1014 13.65 39.49 -14.34
C LEU A 1014 12.72 38.44 -13.70
N HIS A 1015 12.33 38.63 -12.44
CA HIS A 1015 11.56 37.65 -11.66
C HIS A 1015 10.18 37.37 -12.24
N ALA A 1016 9.42 38.42 -12.56
CA ALA A 1016 8.08 38.28 -13.14
C ALA A 1016 8.13 37.53 -14.49
N ASN A 1017 9.10 37.89 -15.34
CA ASN A 1017 9.25 37.31 -16.67
C ASN A 1017 9.77 35.86 -16.64
N ALA A 1018 10.75 35.58 -15.76
CA ALA A 1018 11.29 34.23 -15.59
C ALA A 1018 10.25 33.28 -14.96
N ALA A 1019 9.50 33.72 -13.95
CA ALA A 1019 8.44 32.91 -13.34
C ALA A 1019 7.31 32.60 -14.35
N ALA A 1020 6.87 33.60 -15.11
CA ALA A 1020 5.85 33.40 -16.16
C ALA A 1020 6.31 32.33 -17.16
N LEU A 1021 7.57 32.38 -17.60
CA LEU A 1021 8.11 31.43 -18.58
C LEU A 1021 8.35 30.05 -17.98
N ALA A 1022 8.91 29.97 -16.77
CA ALA A 1022 9.19 28.73 -16.06
C ALA A 1022 7.92 27.94 -15.72
N PHE A 1023 6.82 28.63 -15.45
CA PHE A 1023 5.53 28.02 -15.04
C PHE A 1023 4.50 27.95 -16.17
N GLY A 1024 4.95 28.11 -17.42
CA GLY A 1024 4.15 27.83 -18.62
C GLY A 1024 3.05 28.84 -18.93
N LEU A 1025 3.15 30.07 -18.41
CA LEU A 1025 2.17 31.13 -18.63
C LEU A 1025 2.44 31.93 -19.91
N VAL A 1026 3.67 31.87 -20.45
CA VAL A 1026 4.04 32.57 -21.69
C VAL A 1026 3.60 31.76 -22.91
N PRO A 1027 2.80 32.34 -23.82
CA PRO A 1027 2.39 31.65 -25.05
C PRO A 1027 3.58 31.26 -25.94
N PRO A 1028 3.49 30.12 -26.66
CA PRO A 1028 4.61 29.55 -27.42
C PRO A 1028 5.34 30.56 -28.33
N GLU A 1029 4.60 31.42 -29.02
CA GLU A 1029 5.12 32.41 -29.95
C GLU A 1029 5.91 33.56 -29.28
N ARG A 1030 5.76 33.76 -27.97
CA ARG A 1030 6.47 34.81 -27.20
C ARG A 1030 7.63 34.29 -26.37
N LYS A 1031 7.81 32.97 -26.25
CA LYS A 1031 8.88 32.38 -25.43
C LYS A 1031 10.27 32.89 -25.81
N GLY A 1032 10.55 32.99 -27.11
CA GLY A 1032 11.83 33.53 -27.63
C GLY A 1032 12.07 34.98 -27.21
N LEU A 1033 11.05 35.85 -27.36
CA LEU A 1033 11.13 37.26 -27.00
C LEU A 1033 11.36 37.46 -25.49
N ILE A 1034 10.65 36.70 -24.65
CA ILE A 1034 10.84 36.76 -23.20
C ILE A 1034 12.23 36.23 -22.82
N ALA A 1035 12.71 35.16 -23.46
CA ALA A 1035 14.07 34.66 -23.22
C ALA A 1035 15.16 35.68 -23.62
N GLU A 1036 14.98 36.41 -24.73
CA GLU A 1036 15.86 37.51 -25.13
C GLU A 1036 15.84 38.67 -24.12
N TYR A 1037 14.66 39.03 -23.62
CA TYR A 1037 14.53 40.01 -22.55
C TYR A 1037 15.29 39.55 -21.30
N LEU A 1038 15.11 38.30 -20.85
CA LEU A 1038 15.84 37.75 -19.71
C LEU A 1038 17.36 37.78 -19.93
N ASP A 1039 17.85 37.41 -21.13
CA ASP A 1039 19.28 37.46 -21.43
C ASP A 1039 19.82 38.90 -21.38
N SER A 1040 19.05 39.88 -21.83
CA SER A 1040 19.43 41.30 -21.76
C SER A 1040 19.60 41.83 -20.33
N ARG A 1041 18.93 41.20 -19.35
CA ARG A 1041 19.04 41.53 -17.92
C ARG A 1041 20.24 40.85 -17.24
N GLY A 1042 20.77 39.77 -17.82
CA GLY A 1042 21.75 38.93 -17.15
C GLY A 1042 21.14 38.13 -16.00
N MET A 1043 21.97 37.66 -15.07
CA MET A 1043 21.52 36.93 -13.88
C MET A 1043 21.35 37.88 -12.68
N VAL A 1044 20.53 38.93 -12.82
CA VAL A 1044 20.23 39.92 -11.76
C VAL A 1044 19.22 39.38 -10.73
N CYS A 1045 19.46 38.17 -10.25
CA CYS A 1045 18.66 37.48 -9.24
C CYS A 1045 19.58 36.73 -8.27
N SER A 1046 19.04 36.19 -7.19
CA SER A 1046 19.82 35.39 -6.24
C SER A 1046 20.12 33.98 -6.77
N VAL A 1047 20.87 33.23 -5.98
CA VAL A 1047 21.12 31.80 -6.20
C VAL A 1047 19.84 30.97 -6.11
N TYR A 1048 18.88 31.36 -5.26
CA TYR A 1048 17.56 30.71 -5.15
C TYR A 1048 16.77 30.89 -6.44
N PHE A 1049 16.62 32.13 -6.91
CA PHE A 1049 15.78 32.40 -8.07
C PHE A 1049 16.45 32.03 -9.40
N ALA A 1050 17.77 31.83 -9.40
CA ALA A 1050 18.49 31.28 -10.55
C ALA A 1050 17.93 29.91 -10.98
N GLN A 1051 17.35 29.12 -10.06
CA GLN A 1051 16.59 27.90 -10.40
C GLN A 1051 15.55 28.18 -11.49
N TYR A 1052 14.68 29.16 -11.26
CA TYR A 1052 13.57 29.48 -12.15
C TYR A 1052 14.03 30.17 -13.43
N LEU A 1053 15.08 30.98 -13.37
CA LEU A 1053 15.71 31.57 -14.57
C LEU A 1053 16.25 30.48 -15.51
N LEU A 1054 16.95 29.49 -14.97
CA LEU A 1054 17.51 28.40 -15.77
C LEU A 1054 16.41 27.49 -16.35
N GLU A 1055 15.37 27.18 -15.56
CA GLU A 1055 14.19 26.45 -16.06
C GLU A 1055 13.48 27.23 -17.18
N ALA A 1056 13.35 28.55 -17.03
CA ALA A 1056 12.74 29.42 -18.04
C ALA A 1056 13.47 29.35 -19.39
N TYR A 1057 14.80 29.44 -19.38
CA TYR A 1057 15.60 29.28 -20.61
C TYR A 1057 15.40 27.91 -21.27
N CYS A 1058 15.43 26.83 -20.49
CA CYS A 1058 15.22 25.48 -21.03
C CYS A 1058 13.81 25.31 -21.61
N ARG A 1059 12.77 25.84 -20.95
CA ARG A 1059 11.38 25.78 -21.44
C ARG A 1059 11.11 26.64 -22.67
N ALA A 1060 11.98 27.62 -22.93
CA ALA A 1060 11.99 28.42 -24.15
C ALA A 1060 12.81 27.79 -25.29
N GLY A 1061 13.38 26.60 -25.10
CA GLY A 1061 14.28 25.97 -26.08
C GLY A 1061 15.64 26.68 -26.19
N ARG A 1062 16.03 27.46 -25.18
CA ARG A 1062 17.27 28.23 -25.12
C ARG A 1062 18.24 27.66 -24.09
N ALA A 1063 18.47 26.35 -24.14
CA ALA A 1063 19.43 25.69 -23.25
C ALA A 1063 20.87 26.23 -23.41
N ASP A 1064 21.19 26.86 -24.55
CA ASP A 1064 22.43 27.60 -24.77
C ASP A 1064 22.62 28.72 -23.73
N LEU A 1065 21.55 29.44 -23.39
CA LEU A 1065 21.58 30.47 -22.36
C LEU A 1065 21.71 29.86 -20.95
N ALA A 1066 21.01 28.75 -20.68
CA ALA A 1066 21.16 28.05 -19.41
C ALA A 1066 22.63 27.61 -19.19
N VAL A 1067 23.26 27.01 -20.21
CA VAL A 1067 24.68 26.62 -20.16
C VAL A 1067 25.57 27.85 -20.00
N LYS A 1068 25.36 28.91 -20.80
CA LYS A 1068 26.11 30.18 -20.70
C LYS A 1068 26.12 30.74 -19.27
N TYR A 1069 24.98 30.78 -18.60
CA TYR A 1069 24.90 31.33 -17.23
C TYR A 1069 25.48 30.38 -16.19
N MET A 1070 25.26 29.06 -16.32
CA MET A 1070 25.87 28.05 -15.44
C MET A 1070 27.40 28.09 -15.48
N THR A 1071 27.99 28.40 -16.64
CA THR A 1071 29.46 28.46 -16.83
C THR A 1071 30.04 29.87 -16.78
N SER A 1072 29.28 30.86 -16.32
CA SER A 1072 29.78 32.24 -16.20
C SER A 1072 30.85 32.37 -15.10
N THR A 1073 31.69 33.41 -15.16
CA THR A 1073 32.78 33.70 -14.20
C THR A 1073 32.61 35.02 -13.46
N GLY A 1074 31.46 35.67 -13.62
CA GLY A 1074 31.16 36.97 -13.03
C GLY A 1074 30.86 36.90 -11.52
N PRO A 1075 30.58 38.05 -10.88
CA PRO A 1075 30.29 38.13 -9.44
C PRO A 1075 29.01 37.39 -9.02
N ARG A 1076 28.14 37.07 -9.97
CA ARG A 1076 27.00 36.18 -9.83
C ARG A 1076 27.27 34.93 -10.66
N SER A 1077 28.08 34.02 -10.14
CA SER A 1077 28.39 32.77 -10.83
C SER A 1077 28.86 31.69 -9.85
N TRP A 1078 28.66 30.42 -10.23
CA TRP A 1078 29.13 29.27 -9.46
C TRP A 1078 30.65 29.13 -9.50
N LEU A 1079 31.28 29.42 -10.64
CA LEU A 1079 32.75 29.44 -10.72
C LEU A 1079 33.34 30.53 -9.81
N GLY A 1080 32.70 31.70 -9.73
CA GLY A 1080 33.10 32.75 -8.79
C GLY A 1080 33.02 32.32 -7.31
N MET A 1081 32.07 31.45 -6.94
CA MET A 1081 32.03 30.86 -5.59
C MET A 1081 33.25 29.97 -5.32
N MET A 1082 33.64 29.18 -6.32
CA MET A 1082 34.82 28.32 -6.23
C MET A 1082 36.12 29.12 -6.22
N ASP A 1083 36.21 30.19 -7.01
CA ASP A 1083 37.37 31.10 -7.05
C ASP A 1083 37.54 31.87 -5.73
N PHE A 1084 36.43 32.12 -5.01
CA PHE A 1084 36.46 32.61 -3.62
C PHE A 1084 37.02 31.57 -2.62
N GLY A 1085 37.11 30.30 -3.02
CA GLY A 1085 37.61 29.20 -2.21
C GLY A 1085 36.53 28.30 -1.61
N SER A 1086 35.25 28.54 -1.93
CA SER A 1086 34.16 27.72 -1.41
C SER A 1086 34.12 26.34 -2.07
N THR A 1087 33.82 25.31 -1.28
CA THR A 1087 33.66 23.93 -1.78
C THR A 1087 32.24 23.39 -1.63
N ILE A 1088 31.36 24.15 -0.97
CA ILE A 1088 29.90 23.98 -0.95
C ILE A 1088 29.29 25.27 -1.53
N THR A 1089 28.11 25.19 -2.15
CA THR A 1089 27.37 26.36 -2.64
C THR A 1089 27.04 27.35 -1.52
N LEU A 1090 26.90 28.63 -1.87
CA LEU A 1090 26.70 29.74 -0.92
C LEU A 1090 25.22 30.12 -0.74
N GLU A 1091 24.88 30.79 0.37
CA GLU A 1091 23.54 31.36 0.61
C GLU A 1091 23.21 32.48 -0.38
N ALA A 1092 24.21 33.31 -0.72
CA ALA A 1092 24.12 34.35 -1.74
C ALA A 1092 25.39 34.32 -2.59
N TRP A 1093 25.40 35.04 -3.72
CA TRP A 1093 26.51 34.96 -4.68
C TRP A 1093 27.90 35.26 -4.11
N ASN A 1094 27.99 36.16 -3.13
CA ASN A 1094 29.26 36.57 -2.52
C ASN A 1094 29.04 37.38 -1.23
N MET A 1095 30.12 37.61 -0.47
CA MET A 1095 30.08 38.35 0.80
C MET A 1095 29.62 39.82 0.66
N LYS A 1096 29.69 40.42 -0.53
CA LYS A 1096 29.15 41.77 -0.78
C LYS A 1096 27.63 41.77 -0.89
N ALA A 1097 27.05 40.76 -1.55
CA ALA A 1097 25.61 40.60 -1.66
C ALA A 1097 24.96 40.32 -0.30
N LYS A 1098 25.62 39.51 0.55
CA LYS A 1098 25.15 39.19 1.90
C LYS A 1098 26.32 39.04 2.88
N PRO A 1099 26.68 40.10 3.64
CA PRO A 1099 27.81 40.07 4.57
C PRO A 1099 27.67 39.11 5.76
N ASN A 1100 26.46 38.63 6.04
CA ASN A 1100 26.15 37.74 7.16
C ASN A 1100 25.80 36.30 6.76
N GLN A 1101 26.22 35.85 5.57
CA GLN A 1101 25.95 34.49 5.09
C GLN A 1101 26.85 33.41 5.70
N ASP A 1102 26.45 32.15 5.53
CA ASP A 1102 27.32 30.97 5.63
C ASP A 1102 27.93 30.59 4.27
N LEU A 1103 28.81 29.58 4.25
CA LEU A 1103 29.46 29.05 3.05
C LEU A 1103 28.97 27.65 2.67
N ASN A 1104 27.84 27.23 3.23
CA ASN A 1104 27.41 25.83 3.21
C ASN A 1104 25.90 25.69 3.00
N HIS A 1105 25.40 26.33 1.93
CA HIS A 1105 23.99 26.50 1.65
C HIS A 1105 23.57 25.77 0.38
N ALA A 1106 22.68 24.79 0.53
CA ALA A 1106 22.40 23.84 -0.55
C ALA A 1106 21.48 24.39 -1.65
N TRP A 1107 20.69 25.43 -1.37
CA TRP A 1107 19.79 26.03 -2.37
C TRP A 1107 20.52 26.67 -3.56
N GLY A 1108 21.85 26.87 -3.45
CA GLY A 1108 22.68 27.36 -4.53
C GLY A 1108 23.02 26.28 -5.56
N SER A 1109 22.55 25.05 -5.38
CA SER A 1109 22.85 23.89 -6.22
C SER A 1109 21.92 23.73 -7.44
N ALA A 1110 21.14 24.75 -7.80
CA ALA A 1110 20.21 24.73 -8.92
C ALA A 1110 20.73 24.09 -10.23
N PRO A 1111 21.98 24.32 -10.68
CA PRO A 1111 22.52 23.67 -11.89
C PRO A 1111 22.39 22.14 -11.89
N LEU A 1112 22.54 21.48 -10.74
CA LEU A 1112 22.51 20.02 -10.64
C LEU A 1112 21.20 19.42 -11.17
N ASN A 1113 20.07 19.92 -10.66
CA ASN A 1113 18.77 19.41 -11.06
C ASN A 1113 18.34 19.91 -12.44
N VAL A 1114 18.76 21.12 -12.83
CA VAL A 1114 18.50 21.65 -14.18
C VAL A 1114 19.21 20.81 -15.24
N ILE A 1115 20.48 20.44 -15.00
CA ILE A 1115 21.23 19.55 -15.88
C ILE A 1115 20.49 18.21 -16.00
N SER A 1116 20.10 17.60 -14.88
CA SER A 1116 19.38 16.32 -14.91
C SER A 1116 18.02 16.38 -15.61
N ARG A 1117 17.18 17.37 -15.27
CA ARG A 1117 15.79 17.46 -15.73
C ARG A 1117 15.63 18.04 -17.12
N PHE A 1118 16.52 18.92 -17.56
CA PHE A 1118 16.35 19.68 -18.80
C PHE A 1118 17.49 19.50 -19.82
N ILE A 1119 18.75 19.52 -19.38
CA ILE A 1119 19.89 19.32 -20.32
C ILE A 1119 19.98 17.86 -20.74
N LEU A 1120 19.92 16.93 -19.79
CA LEU A 1120 19.78 15.49 -20.04
C LEU A 1120 18.34 15.13 -20.43
N GLY A 1121 17.37 15.83 -19.83
CA GLY A 1121 15.96 15.70 -20.17
C GLY A 1121 15.30 14.43 -19.65
N VAL A 1122 15.87 13.79 -18.62
CA VAL A 1122 15.34 12.54 -18.03
C VAL A 1122 14.35 12.89 -16.91
N THR A 1123 13.05 12.74 -17.18
CA THR A 1123 11.98 13.09 -16.22
C THR A 1123 10.81 12.10 -16.26
N PRO A 1124 10.10 11.89 -15.14
CA PRO A 1124 8.92 11.03 -15.12
C PRO A 1124 7.74 11.73 -15.82
N LEU A 1125 7.11 11.03 -16.77
CA LEU A 1125 5.80 11.40 -17.33
C LEU A 1125 4.65 10.68 -16.59
N GLU A 1126 4.97 9.55 -15.97
CA GLU A 1126 4.11 8.85 -15.02
C GLU A 1126 4.87 8.57 -13.73
N SER A 1127 4.14 8.55 -12.61
CA SER A 1127 4.71 8.35 -11.27
C SER A 1127 5.58 7.09 -11.18
N GLY A 1128 6.75 7.20 -10.57
CA GLY A 1128 7.70 6.09 -10.42
C GLY A 1128 8.44 5.75 -11.71
N PHE A 1129 8.51 6.69 -12.67
CA PHE A 1129 9.17 6.55 -13.97
C PHE A 1129 8.59 5.46 -14.88
N ARG A 1130 7.37 4.96 -14.64
CA ARG A 1130 6.71 3.95 -15.51
C ARG A 1130 6.68 4.35 -16.98
N ARG A 1131 6.59 5.66 -17.23
CA ARG A 1131 6.80 6.31 -18.51
C ARG A 1131 7.74 7.50 -18.30
N ILE A 1132 8.75 7.63 -19.15
CA ILE A 1132 9.80 8.65 -19.01
C ILE A 1132 9.89 9.52 -20.26
N SER A 1133 10.17 10.80 -20.05
CA SER A 1133 10.68 11.67 -21.09
C SER A 1133 12.20 11.57 -21.10
N VAL A 1134 12.78 11.49 -22.29
CA VAL A 1134 14.22 11.66 -22.51
C VAL A 1134 14.37 12.68 -23.64
N SER A 1135 14.55 13.94 -23.27
CA SER A 1135 14.60 15.08 -24.20
C SER A 1135 15.87 15.91 -24.01
N PRO A 1136 17.05 15.44 -24.46
CA PRO A 1136 18.30 16.17 -24.26
C PRO A 1136 18.29 17.54 -24.95
N GLN A 1137 18.71 18.58 -24.24
CA GLN A 1137 18.85 19.94 -24.76
C GLN A 1137 20.30 20.40 -24.60
N LEU A 1138 21.14 20.11 -25.59
CA LEU A 1138 22.59 20.22 -25.45
C LEU A 1138 23.11 21.66 -25.35
N GLY A 1139 22.36 22.67 -25.81
CA GLY A 1139 22.74 24.08 -25.62
C GLY A 1139 24.14 24.45 -26.14
N GLY A 1140 24.61 23.80 -27.22
CA GLY A 1140 25.95 23.98 -27.78
C GLY A 1140 27.00 22.95 -27.34
N LEU A 1141 26.67 22.04 -26.41
CA LEU A 1141 27.51 20.89 -26.08
C LEU A 1141 27.52 19.88 -27.24
N ARG A 1142 28.68 19.30 -27.53
CA ARG A 1142 28.85 18.31 -28.61
C ARG A 1142 28.71 16.88 -28.11
N ARG A 1143 29.06 16.66 -26.83
CA ARG A 1143 29.03 15.34 -26.21
C ARG A 1143 28.59 15.43 -24.76
N VAL A 1144 27.71 14.53 -24.35
CA VAL A 1144 27.31 14.33 -22.96
C VAL A 1144 27.24 12.84 -22.64
N ASP A 1145 27.82 12.44 -21.52
CA ASP A 1145 27.71 11.11 -20.93
C ASP A 1145 27.15 11.26 -19.51
N ALA A 1146 26.10 10.51 -19.16
CA ALA A 1146 25.47 10.64 -17.85
C ALA A 1146 24.84 9.34 -17.35
N ARG A 1147 24.73 9.26 -16.02
CA ARG A 1147 23.96 8.26 -15.28
C ARG A 1147 22.97 9.00 -14.39
N VAL A 1148 21.68 8.75 -14.57
CA VAL A 1148 20.59 9.40 -13.84
C VAL A 1148 19.85 8.35 -13.01
N PRO A 1149 19.87 8.42 -11.67
CA PRO A 1149 19.13 7.50 -10.82
C PRO A 1149 17.62 7.73 -10.95
N THR A 1150 16.85 6.64 -10.97
CA THR A 1150 15.38 6.68 -11.02
C THR A 1150 14.78 5.56 -10.16
N ALA A 1151 13.47 5.62 -9.87
CA ALA A 1151 12.78 4.58 -9.11
C ALA A 1151 12.74 3.20 -9.78
N MET A 1152 12.99 3.12 -11.10
CA MET A 1152 13.13 1.85 -11.82
C MET A 1152 14.57 1.32 -11.85
N GLY A 1153 15.53 2.09 -11.32
CA GLY A 1153 16.97 1.88 -11.50
C GLY A 1153 17.62 3.02 -12.31
N ALA A 1154 18.95 3.01 -12.43
CA ALA A 1154 19.66 4.09 -13.13
C ALA A 1154 19.45 4.02 -14.65
N VAL A 1155 19.15 5.17 -15.26
CA VAL A 1155 19.17 5.37 -16.71
C VAL A 1155 20.56 5.87 -17.09
N VAL A 1156 21.25 5.16 -17.97
CA VAL A 1156 22.57 5.59 -18.49
C VAL A 1156 22.36 6.14 -19.90
N MET A 1157 22.94 7.30 -20.20
CA MET A 1157 22.79 7.90 -21.51
C MET A 1157 24.10 8.49 -22.02
N SER A 1158 24.25 8.47 -23.35
CA SER A 1158 25.31 9.15 -24.07
C SER A 1158 24.69 9.84 -25.27
N VAL A 1159 24.99 11.12 -25.45
CA VAL A 1159 24.55 11.91 -26.61
C VAL A 1159 25.79 12.42 -27.32
N SER A 1160 25.94 12.06 -28.60
CA SER A 1160 27.03 12.54 -29.44
C SER A 1160 26.61 12.56 -30.91
N ASN A 1161 26.99 13.59 -31.66
CA ASN A 1161 26.73 13.71 -33.10
C ASN A 1161 25.25 13.47 -33.51
N GLY A 1162 24.28 13.95 -32.70
CA GLY A 1162 22.84 13.77 -32.97
C GLY A 1162 22.29 12.37 -32.66
N SER A 1163 23.13 11.43 -32.22
CA SER A 1163 22.70 10.11 -31.77
C SER A 1163 22.55 10.07 -30.25
N LEU A 1164 21.44 9.52 -29.77
CA LEU A 1164 21.19 9.20 -28.36
C LEU A 1164 21.35 7.71 -28.15
N THR A 1165 22.30 7.32 -27.32
CA THR A 1165 22.39 5.98 -26.73
C THR A 1165 21.79 6.01 -25.33
N LEU A 1166 20.85 5.11 -25.05
CA LEU A 1166 20.15 5.04 -23.76
C LEU A 1166 20.13 3.60 -23.24
N GLU A 1167 20.53 3.38 -22.01
CA GLU A 1167 20.39 2.11 -21.30
C GLU A 1167 19.32 2.24 -20.21
N THR A 1168 18.29 1.40 -20.28
CA THR A 1168 17.20 1.38 -19.31
C THR A 1168 17.30 0.13 -18.41
N PRO A 1169 17.01 0.26 -17.11
CA PRO A 1169 17.14 -0.85 -16.15
C PRO A 1169 15.98 -1.86 -16.21
N ALA A 1170 14.84 -1.44 -16.77
CA ALA A 1170 13.61 -2.19 -16.86
C ALA A 1170 12.85 -1.82 -18.15
N PRO A 1171 11.90 -2.64 -18.62
CA PRO A 1171 10.99 -2.24 -19.68
C PRO A 1171 10.24 -0.96 -19.34
N THR A 1172 10.23 0.01 -20.25
CA THR A 1172 9.58 1.32 -20.04
C THR A 1172 9.15 1.95 -21.37
N GLN A 1173 8.37 3.02 -21.30
CA GLN A 1173 8.02 3.86 -22.44
C GLN A 1173 8.87 5.13 -22.41
N VAL A 1174 9.70 5.30 -23.44
CA VAL A 1174 10.57 6.47 -23.63
C VAL A 1174 9.92 7.41 -24.63
N VAL A 1175 9.72 8.67 -24.24
CA VAL A 1175 9.32 9.73 -25.17
C VAL A 1175 10.58 10.48 -25.63
N TRP A 1176 10.89 10.39 -26.91
CA TRP A 1176 12.03 11.02 -27.56
C TRP A 1176 11.64 11.50 -28.97
N GLY A 1177 12.09 12.69 -29.38
CA GLY A 1177 11.72 13.30 -30.66
C GLY A 1177 10.19 13.48 -30.86
N GLY A 1178 9.43 13.62 -29.77
CA GLY A 1178 7.96 13.66 -29.79
C GLY A 1178 7.27 12.32 -30.06
N LYS A 1179 8.01 11.23 -30.21
CA LYS A 1179 7.49 9.87 -30.42
C LYS A 1179 7.63 9.05 -29.15
N THR A 1180 6.72 8.10 -28.95
CA THR A 1180 6.78 7.14 -27.83
C THR A 1180 7.38 5.83 -28.33
N HIS A 1181 8.41 5.35 -27.65
CA HIS A 1181 9.11 4.11 -27.94
C HIS A 1181 8.97 3.16 -26.75
N SER A 1182 8.42 1.97 -26.98
CA SER A 1182 8.45 0.90 -25.98
C SER A 1182 9.78 0.17 -26.07
N VAL A 1183 10.54 0.20 -24.98
CA VAL A 1183 11.88 -0.39 -24.92
C VAL A 1183 11.93 -1.43 -23.82
N ASN A 1184 12.65 -2.54 -24.05
CA ASN A 1184 12.98 -3.51 -23.00
C ASN A 1184 14.11 -2.97 -22.12
N ALA A 1185 14.45 -3.67 -21.04
CA ALA A 1185 15.69 -3.40 -20.32
C ALA A 1185 16.91 -3.60 -21.24
N GLY A 1186 17.94 -2.78 -21.07
CA GLY A 1186 19.19 -2.84 -21.84
C GLY A 1186 19.43 -1.59 -22.67
N LYS A 1187 20.38 -1.69 -23.61
CA LYS A 1187 20.90 -0.57 -24.41
C LYS A 1187 20.12 -0.38 -25.70
N HIS A 1188 19.76 0.86 -25.99
CA HIS A 1188 18.99 1.31 -27.16
C HIS A 1188 19.71 2.48 -27.82
N VAL A 1189 19.56 2.61 -29.13
CA VAL A 1189 20.12 3.72 -29.91
C VAL A 1189 18.97 4.38 -30.66
N PHE A 1190 18.92 5.71 -30.58
CA PHE A 1190 17.97 6.57 -31.24
C PHE A 1190 18.75 7.54 -32.15
N GLU A 1191 18.34 7.64 -33.40
CA GLU A 1191 18.94 8.49 -34.44
C GLU A 1191 17.88 9.47 -34.93
N GLU A 1192 18.18 10.77 -34.96
CA GLU A 1192 17.26 11.85 -35.35
C GLU A 1192 16.75 11.75 -36.79
#